data_AF-A0A812YXI1-F1
#
_entry.id   AF-A0A812YXI1-F1
#
_cell.length_a   1.000
_cell.length_b   1.000
_cell.length_c   1.000
_cell.angle_alpha   90.00
_cell.angle_beta   90.00
_cell.angle_gamma   90.00
#
_symmetry.space_group_name_H-M   'P 1'
#
loop_
_entity.id
_entity.type
_entity.pdbx_description
1 polymer ?
#
loop_
_entity_poly.entity_id
_entity_poly.type
_entity_poly.pdbx_seq_one_letter_code
_entity_poly.pdbx_strand_id
1 'polypeptide(L)'
;MAAGPLRLFVRDARGQEPVPRLVAAVPRSGLSVARLADRLRSLLGEQTAFGLALAGKVLGPNAPARSVLYDGAVVDVVADLDLKGALGGQDTSEPLHTPAEPAKKPEKVQVTAAPVRRTRLDFLTPSLRRQLFDPPPAPPTVSETKAPKPSEAVEEKGAFEEPREKVGLKLVADRAPGELRWRLAVADEARRSFAAHLPQALDPGQAARFLAEAIGKVDWQQPEGRWGPIPRKTAWLTSGGCRCRYGYGGLRIGSEPFPEWLKEVTALCMPLCGLPEEKDWPDSCNLNLYEDGDHSVGWHADDEFLFQGKFTDCLIISLSLGGTRWFELKTNGEPFEMHRVLLRSGDLCTMEGLMQKHYSHRVPKERQSCEARVNLTWRWIASHEPRCGMQPTVDMRKRHAPVSQDPGFRPKRPKTEAQPAAPRRKRPARAVETDREKVLAMPAEVRARWLADAMKAVAANEMDAVSIFALAAHPDFADGVSEALGARMLRVLRGNARHFTEEQARVLQETCAVAQRFGSAIPAGDCKNEGETDSGLGPGTNAQEEQMKLRQQQLQDMQAAATARRRRLIDVDIGEQQRRCALFANLARGSVDPLLPIVARALHPEGIDFLEEGLEMLTYLTAFCAKPISPALWGPFPRLYQAVCGKSTASLQLPEVLEGGWAPDFMTSILEPMLNYIARGPIEILFSGTWAEGSMTYADMVFNMVKKVLHLPGVGSEKDAAAAAELATALFAHATPPVADAWLPAYFGEFWTRVAEVETSDLRQALLVAFATQMWYNPELFLRCTEQRGVTTQLFEVWMQKISSLRRLKHRKVALLGLVQLLRMGCAQALPANLAQGLPHLVTTLAVQSKETIRLREKAASRPNDEDTDSEEDGTAEPGQMDQ
;
A
#
# COMPACT_ATOMS: atom_id res chain seq x y z
N MET A 1 -39.18 -38.33 19.03
CA MET A 1 -38.35 -38.63 17.85
C MET A 1 -37.10 -37.77 17.94
N ALA A 2 -35.86 -38.23 17.73
CA ALA A 2 -35.39 -39.60 17.47
C ALA A 2 -34.39 -40.06 18.57
N ALA A 3 -34.30 -41.37 18.79
CA ALA A 3 -33.54 -41.98 19.89
C ALA A 3 -32.20 -42.60 19.43
N GLY A 4 -31.42 -41.87 18.64
CA GLY A 4 -30.11 -42.30 18.14
C GLY A 4 -28.95 -42.02 19.11
N PRO A 5 -27.86 -42.82 19.08
CA PRO A 5 -26.59 -42.43 19.68
C PRO A 5 -25.96 -41.26 18.93
N LEU A 6 -25.33 -40.35 19.67
CA LEU A 6 -24.64 -39.18 19.12
C LEU A 6 -23.41 -39.65 18.32
N ARG A 7 -23.37 -39.34 17.02
CA ARG A 7 -22.32 -39.77 16.09
C ARG A 7 -21.37 -38.61 15.81
N LEU A 8 -20.07 -38.82 16.03
CA LEU A 8 -19.03 -37.83 15.78
C LEU A 8 -18.24 -38.18 14.52
N PHE A 9 -18.08 -37.21 13.63
CA PHE A 9 -17.34 -37.31 12.39
C PHE A 9 -16.24 -36.25 12.36
N VAL A 10 -15.10 -36.58 11.76
CA VAL A 10 -13.96 -35.67 11.56
C VAL A 10 -13.65 -35.61 10.07
N ARG A 11 -13.44 -34.39 9.56
CA ARG A 11 -12.99 -34.12 8.19
C ARG A 11 -11.65 -33.40 8.22
N ASP A 12 -10.71 -33.92 7.43
CA ASP A 12 -9.52 -33.16 7.00
C ASP A 12 -9.98 -32.03 6.06
N ALA A 13 -9.44 -30.82 6.21
CA ALA A 13 -9.78 -29.71 5.32
C ALA A 13 -9.12 -29.82 3.92
N ARG A 14 -8.20 -30.77 3.70
CA ARG A 14 -7.39 -30.89 2.47
C ARG A 14 -8.08 -31.65 1.32
N GLY A 15 -9.27 -31.20 0.92
CA GLY A 15 -9.68 -31.15 -0.49
C GLY A 15 -9.89 -32.46 -1.30
N GLN A 16 -9.76 -33.65 -0.72
CA GLN A 16 -10.18 -34.92 -1.33
C GLN A 16 -11.12 -35.67 -0.39
N GLU A 17 -12.05 -36.46 -0.92
CA GLU A 17 -12.96 -37.28 -0.09
C GLU A 17 -12.33 -38.60 0.34
N PRO A 18 -12.10 -38.80 1.64
CA PRO A 18 -12.38 -40.06 2.31
C PRO A 18 -13.78 -40.01 2.94
N VAL A 19 -14.52 -41.11 2.82
CA VAL A 19 -15.84 -41.32 3.45
C VAL A 19 -15.83 -40.88 4.91
N PRO A 20 -16.84 -40.11 5.41
CA PRO A 20 -16.86 -39.57 6.76
C PRO A 20 -16.75 -40.68 7.81
N ARG A 21 -15.58 -40.79 8.45
CA ARG A 21 -15.30 -41.82 9.45
C ARG A 21 -16.00 -41.48 10.77
N LEU A 22 -16.84 -42.41 11.22
CA LEU A 22 -17.45 -42.38 12.54
C LEU A 22 -16.38 -42.63 13.61
N VAL A 23 -15.99 -41.60 14.35
CA VAL A 23 -14.95 -41.69 15.40
C VAL A 23 -15.53 -42.26 16.70
N ALA A 24 -16.79 -41.93 17.01
CA ALA A 24 -17.52 -42.51 18.14
C ALA A 24 -19.04 -42.46 17.93
N ALA A 25 -19.74 -43.44 18.49
CA ALA A 25 -21.19 -43.43 18.69
C ALA A 25 -21.50 -43.50 20.19
N VAL A 26 -22.14 -42.47 20.73
CA VAL A 26 -22.28 -42.27 22.19
C VAL A 26 -23.76 -42.29 22.60
N PRO A 27 -24.20 -43.18 23.51
CA PRO A 27 -25.59 -43.19 23.99
C PRO A 27 -25.89 -41.91 24.77
N ARG A 28 -26.97 -41.19 24.41
CA ARG A 28 -27.33 -39.89 25.00
C ARG A 28 -27.69 -39.94 26.50
N SER A 29 -27.93 -41.11 27.06
CA SER A 29 -28.28 -41.32 28.48
C SER A 29 -27.07 -41.26 29.41
N GLY A 30 -26.95 -40.20 30.22
CA GLY A 30 -26.06 -40.17 31.39
C GLY A 30 -24.65 -39.59 31.20
N LEU A 31 -24.38 -38.88 30.10
CA LEU A 31 -23.13 -38.12 29.96
C LEU A 31 -23.22 -36.75 30.65
N SER A 32 -22.29 -36.50 31.57
CA SER A 32 -21.89 -35.14 31.96
C SER A 32 -20.82 -34.61 31.00
N VAL A 33 -20.72 -33.29 30.85
CA VAL A 33 -19.76 -32.62 29.96
C VAL A 33 -18.31 -33.04 30.26
N ALA A 34 -17.96 -33.25 31.54
CA ALA A 34 -16.66 -33.75 31.95
C ALA A 34 -16.34 -35.13 31.34
N ARG A 35 -17.26 -36.09 31.44
CA ARG A 35 -17.07 -37.44 30.89
C ARG A 35 -16.97 -37.47 29.36
N LEU A 36 -17.62 -36.52 28.67
CA LEU A 36 -17.44 -36.34 27.23
C LEU A 36 -16.03 -35.79 26.92
N ALA A 37 -15.60 -34.76 27.64
CA ALA A 37 -14.27 -34.17 27.48
C ALA A 37 -13.14 -35.17 27.75
N ASP A 38 -13.25 -36.01 28.78
CA ASP A 38 -12.25 -37.04 29.09
C ASP A 38 -12.16 -38.12 28.00
N ARG A 39 -13.31 -38.50 27.41
CA ARG A 39 -13.33 -39.47 26.30
C ARG A 39 -12.81 -38.89 24.98
N LEU A 40 -12.93 -37.58 24.79
CA LEU A 40 -12.35 -36.86 23.64
C LEU A 40 -10.84 -36.63 23.83
N ARG A 41 -10.38 -36.29 25.05
CA ARG A 41 -8.96 -36.22 25.41
C ARG A 41 -8.22 -37.51 25.06
N SER A 42 -8.80 -38.68 25.38
CA SER A 42 -8.20 -39.99 25.07
C SER A 42 -8.26 -40.41 23.59
N LEU A 43 -8.77 -39.56 22.69
CA LEU A 43 -8.91 -39.84 21.25
C LEU A 43 -8.25 -38.78 20.34
N LEU A 44 -8.14 -37.51 20.80
CA LEU A 44 -7.74 -36.37 19.97
C LEU A 44 -6.64 -35.48 20.59
N GLY A 45 -6.05 -35.89 21.72
CA GLY A 45 -5.00 -35.12 22.42
C GLY A 45 -5.53 -33.96 23.26
N GLU A 46 -4.66 -33.36 24.07
CA GLU A 46 -5.08 -32.40 25.11
C GLU A 46 -5.48 -31.02 24.58
N GLN A 47 -4.73 -30.44 23.64
CA GLN A 47 -4.98 -29.06 23.18
C GLN A 47 -6.32 -28.92 22.44
N THR A 48 -6.65 -29.88 21.56
CA THR A 48 -7.91 -29.95 20.79
C THR A 48 -9.16 -29.94 21.68
N ALA A 49 -9.06 -30.49 22.89
CA ALA A 49 -10.18 -30.59 23.81
C ALA A 49 -10.59 -29.25 24.44
N PHE A 50 -9.66 -28.28 24.54
CA PHE A 50 -9.93 -27.01 25.23
C PHE A 50 -10.84 -26.08 24.41
N GLY A 51 -10.65 -26.01 23.08
CA GLY A 51 -11.48 -25.20 22.18
C GLY A 51 -12.95 -25.65 22.15
N LEU A 52 -13.18 -26.97 22.09
CA LEU A 52 -14.54 -27.55 22.10
C LEU A 52 -15.22 -27.41 23.46
N ALA A 53 -14.48 -27.47 24.56
CA ALA A 53 -15.03 -27.23 25.90
C ALA A 53 -15.50 -25.78 26.10
N LEU A 54 -14.85 -24.81 25.44
CA LEU A 54 -15.25 -23.40 25.50
C LEU A 54 -16.54 -23.15 24.71
N ALA A 55 -16.66 -23.70 23.50
CA ALA A 55 -17.87 -23.58 22.66
C ALA A 55 -19.13 -24.09 23.39
N GLY A 56 -19.02 -25.19 24.14
CA GLY A 56 -20.11 -25.76 24.93
C GLY A 56 -20.62 -24.87 26.09
N LYS A 57 -19.83 -23.89 26.57
CA LYS A 57 -20.27 -22.91 27.56
C LYS A 57 -20.97 -21.70 26.95
N VAL A 58 -20.68 -21.35 25.70
CA VAL A 58 -21.14 -20.10 25.07
C VAL A 58 -22.50 -20.28 24.37
N LEU A 59 -22.75 -21.45 23.77
CA LEU A 59 -23.88 -21.61 22.83
C LEU A 59 -25.23 -22.02 23.47
N GLY A 60 -25.22 -22.50 24.71
CA GLY A 60 -26.45 -22.95 25.39
C GLY A 60 -27.09 -24.22 24.79
N PRO A 61 -28.21 -24.70 25.35
CA PRO A 61 -28.76 -26.02 25.00
C PRO A 61 -29.52 -26.11 23.67
N ASN A 62 -29.81 -24.97 23.01
CA ASN A 62 -30.74 -24.89 21.86
C ASN A 62 -30.11 -24.26 20.59
N ALA A 63 -28.78 -24.18 20.47
CA ALA A 63 -28.14 -23.69 19.25
C ALA A 63 -28.24 -24.71 18.09
N PRO A 64 -28.60 -24.30 16.86
CA PRO A 64 -28.60 -25.20 15.70
C PRO A 64 -27.17 -25.56 15.27
N ALA A 65 -27.01 -26.73 14.65
CA ALA A 65 -25.73 -27.32 14.32
C ALA A 65 -24.82 -26.37 13.51
N ARG A 66 -23.58 -26.19 14.01
CA ARG A 66 -22.49 -25.49 13.32
C ARG A 66 -21.16 -26.19 13.58
N SER A 67 -20.34 -26.23 12.54
CA SER A 67 -19.00 -26.80 12.56
C SER A 67 -18.05 -25.95 13.41
N VAL A 68 -17.12 -26.58 14.11
CA VAL A 68 -15.98 -25.88 14.75
C VAL A 68 -14.74 -26.10 13.91
N LEU A 69 -14.10 -25.00 13.52
CA LEU A 69 -12.80 -24.96 12.85
C LEU A 69 -11.70 -24.87 13.91
N TYR A 70 -10.75 -25.80 13.86
CA TYR A 70 -9.53 -25.77 14.69
C TYR A 70 -8.39 -26.46 13.94
N ASP A 71 -7.23 -25.80 13.88
CA ASP A 71 -5.98 -26.29 13.28
C ASP A 71 -6.12 -27.13 11.99
N GLY A 72 -6.77 -26.56 10.97
CA GLY A 72 -6.92 -27.22 9.67
C GLY A 72 -7.89 -28.41 9.61
N ALA A 73 -8.71 -28.63 10.65
CA ALA A 73 -9.78 -29.63 10.65
C ALA A 73 -11.15 -28.99 10.89
N VAL A 74 -12.19 -29.61 10.32
CA VAL A 74 -13.60 -29.21 10.49
C VAL A 74 -14.34 -30.32 11.23
N VAL A 75 -14.89 -29.99 12.40
CA VAL A 75 -15.65 -30.94 13.24
C VAL A 75 -17.14 -30.63 13.15
N ASP A 76 -17.88 -31.48 12.43
CA ASP A 76 -19.34 -31.38 12.25
C ASP A 76 -20.08 -32.20 13.33
N VAL A 77 -20.85 -31.52 14.19
CA VAL A 77 -21.74 -32.18 15.17
C VAL A 77 -23.17 -32.18 14.64
N VAL A 78 -23.52 -33.21 13.88
CA VAL A 78 -24.82 -33.35 13.21
C VAL A 78 -25.82 -34.09 14.10
N ALA A 79 -27.06 -33.58 14.19
CA ALA A 79 -28.19 -34.27 14.79
C ALA A 79 -29.25 -34.56 13.72
N ASP A 80 -29.35 -35.84 13.34
CA ASP A 80 -30.45 -36.49 12.60
C ASP A 80 -30.98 -35.78 11.32
N LEU A 81 -30.49 -36.25 10.16
CA LEU A 81 -31.11 -36.05 8.84
C LEU A 81 -31.24 -37.41 8.15
N ASP A 82 -32.45 -37.79 7.73
CA ASP A 82 -32.77 -39.14 7.26
C ASP A 82 -32.54 -39.28 5.75
N LEU A 83 -31.73 -40.28 5.35
CA LEU A 83 -31.33 -40.54 3.97
C LEU A 83 -31.50 -42.02 3.65
N LYS A 84 -32.47 -42.33 2.79
CA LYS A 84 -32.74 -43.69 2.29
C LYS A 84 -32.63 -43.75 0.76
N GLY A 85 -31.95 -44.79 0.29
CA GLY A 85 -32.26 -45.42 -1.00
C GLY A 85 -31.66 -44.78 -2.25
N ALA A 86 -30.36 -45.01 -2.47
CA ALA A 86 -29.94 -45.34 -3.83
C ALA A 86 -30.33 -46.81 -4.13
N LEU A 87 -30.48 -47.14 -5.43
CA LEU A 87 -30.90 -48.43 -6.04
C LEU A 87 -32.42 -48.64 -6.21
N GLY A 88 -32.87 -48.81 -7.47
CA GLY A 88 -34.01 -49.71 -7.77
C GLY A 88 -35.27 -49.19 -8.49
N GLY A 89 -35.17 -48.74 -9.75
CA GLY A 89 -36.03 -49.16 -10.87
C GLY A 89 -37.57 -48.89 -10.94
N GLN A 90 -37.95 -48.19 -12.03
CA GLN A 90 -39.19 -48.29 -12.84
C GLN A 90 -40.55 -47.71 -12.33
N ASP A 91 -40.99 -46.66 -13.05
CA ASP A 91 -42.32 -46.38 -13.65
C ASP A 91 -43.62 -46.77 -12.88
N THR A 92 -44.62 -45.90 -12.73
CA THR A 92 -45.41 -45.28 -13.82
C THR A 92 -46.26 -44.04 -13.40
N SER A 93 -46.73 -43.29 -14.42
CA SER A 93 -47.98 -42.50 -14.50
C SER A 93 -48.22 -41.24 -13.63
N GLU A 94 -48.31 -40.11 -14.35
CA GLU A 94 -49.12 -38.88 -14.16
C GLU A 94 -50.66 -39.15 -14.06
N PRO A 95 -51.59 -38.16 -13.90
CA PRO A 95 -51.46 -36.71 -13.62
C PRO A 95 -52.52 -36.08 -12.66
N LEU A 96 -52.52 -34.73 -12.57
CA LEU A 96 -53.70 -33.82 -12.65
C LEU A 96 -54.44 -33.23 -11.39
N HIS A 97 -54.60 -31.89 -11.44
CA HIS A 97 -55.68 -31.00 -10.96
C HIS A 97 -55.95 -30.61 -9.48
N THR A 98 -56.50 -29.39 -9.38
CA THR A 98 -57.15 -28.63 -8.28
C THR A 98 -58.64 -29.06 -8.11
N PRO A 99 -59.53 -28.54 -7.19
CA PRO A 99 -59.57 -27.19 -6.57
C PRO A 99 -60.23 -27.02 -5.16
N ALA A 100 -60.50 -25.75 -4.80
CA ALA A 100 -61.70 -25.21 -4.11
C ALA A 100 -61.69 -24.77 -2.61
N GLU A 101 -62.55 -23.76 -2.38
CA GLU A 101 -62.96 -23.02 -1.16
C GLU A 101 -64.13 -23.74 -0.41
N PRO A 102 -64.84 -23.24 0.67
CA PRO A 102 -65.14 -21.83 1.03
C PRO A 102 -65.35 -21.42 2.55
N ALA A 103 -65.51 -20.10 2.80
CA ALA A 103 -66.47 -19.41 3.73
C ALA A 103 -66.59 -19.77 5.25
N LYS A 104 -67.08 -18.94 6.22
CA LYS A 104 -67.44 -17.50 6.46
C LYS A 104 -67.48 -17.31 8.01
N LYS A 105 -67.11 -16.18 8.66
CA LYS A 105 -67.83 -14.89 8.89
C LYS A 105 -69.22 -15.02 9.59
N PRO A 106 -69.79 -14.00 10.30
CA PRO A 106 -69.31 -12.64 10.67
C PRO A 106 -69.72 -12.27 12.17
N GLU A 107 -69.98 -11.06 12.73
CA GLU A 107 -69.66 -9.61 12.55
C GLU A 107 -70.03 -8.80 13.86
N LYS A 108 -69.72 -7.48 13.90
CA LYS A 108 -70.34 -6.32 14.65
C LYS A 108 -69.38 -5.48 15.54
N VAL A 109 -69.18 -4.14 15.41
CA VAL A 109 -70.03 -2.91 15.19
C VAL A 109 -70.38 -2.24 16.54
N GLN A 110 -70.13 -0.94 16.83
CA GLN A 110 -69.70 0.24 16.02
C GLN A 110 -69.27 1.48 16.87
N VAL A 111 -68.79 2.57 16.20
CA VAL A 111 -69.00 4.03 16.50
C VAL A 111 -68.35 4.64 17.78
N THR A 112 -67.69 5.83 17.83
CA THR A 112 -66.97 6.79 16.93
C THR A 112 -65.97 7.61 17.82
N ALA A 113 -65.41 8.83 17.64
CA ALA A 113 -65.56 9.99 16.72
C ALA A 113 -64.34 10.96 16.79
N ALA A 114 -64.46 12.15 16.15
CA ALA A 114 -63.62 13.37 16.32
C ALA A 114 -62.20 13.34 15.68
N PRO A 115 -61.59 14.49 15.30
CA PRO A 115 -61.33 14.75 13.87
C PRO A 115 -59.85 14.84 13.43
N VAL A 116 -59.58 14.53 12.16
CA VAL A 116 -58.22 14.49 11.57
C VAL A 116 -58.08 15.37 10.31
N ARG A 117 -57.31 16.47 10.40
CA ARG A 117 -56.67 17.28 9.33
C ARG A 117 -55.51 18.08 9.99
N ARG A 118 -54.36 18.41 9.39
CA ARG A 118 -53.77 18.19 8.05
C ARG A 118 -52.26 18.56 8.06
N THR A 119 -51.39 17.79 7.42
CA THR A 119 -50.02 18.16 6.93
C THR A 119 -49.73 17.26 5.70
N ARG A 120 -49.36 17.74 4.49
CA ARG A 120 -48.18 18.51 4.02
C ARG A 120 -46.86 17.80 4.40
N LEU A 121 -46.10 17.14 3.50
CA LEU A 121 -45.83 17.29 2.05
C LEU A 121 -44.94 18.52 1.72
N ASP A 122 -44.22 18.44 0.58
CA ASP A 122 -43.41 19.47 -0.09
C ASP A 122 -41.96 19.73 0.39
N PHE A 123 -40.98 18.97 -0.15
CA PHE A 123 -39.54 19.33 -0.15
C PHE A 123 -38.71 18.86 -1.37
N LEU A 124 -39.29 18.11 -2.33
CA LEU A 124 -38.61 17.70 -3.56
C LEU A 124 -39.25 18.38 -4.77
N THR A 125 -38.43 19.00 -5.63
CA THR A 125 -38.91 19.72 -6.81
C THR A 125 -39.45 18.75 -7.88
N PRO A 126 -40.44 19.18 -8.72
CA PRO A 126 -41.06 18.31 -9.72
C PRO A 126 -40.09 17.64 -10.70
N SER A 127 -38.97 18.30 -11.02
CA SER A 127 -37.92 17.77 -11.89
C SER A 127 -37.23 16.54 -11.30
N LEU A 128 -36.93 16.54 -10.00
CA LEU A 128 -36.23 15.44 -9.35
C LEU A 128 -37.13 14.19 -9.23
N ARG A 129 -38.43 14.39 -9.04
CA ARG A 129 -39.39 13.29 -8.86
C ARG A 129 -39.64 12.48 -10.15
N ARG A 130 -39.43 13.09 -11.34
CA ARG A 130 -39.49 12.41 -12.64
C ARG A 130 -38.21 11.63 -12.97
N GLN A 131 -37.04 12.11 -12.53
CA GLN A 131 -35.75 11.47 -12.85
C GLN A 131 -35.49 10.13 -12.14
N LEU A 132 -36.28 9.78 -11.11
CA LEU A 132 -35.98 8.66 -10.21
C LEU A 132 -36.93 7.45 -10.32
N PHE A 133 -38.10 7.59 -10.95
CA PHE A 133 -39.17 6.58 -10.85
C PHE A 133 -39.99 6.31 -12.12
N ASP A 134 -39.76 7.03 -13.23
CA ASP A 134 -40.33 6.63 -14.53
C ASP A 134 -39.46 5.52 -15.15
N PRO A 135 -40.04 4.40 -15.64
CA PRO A 135 -39.27 3.35 -16.30
C PRO A 135 -38.77 3.82 -17.68
N PRO A 136 -37.62 3.31 -18.17
CA PRO A 136 -37.13 3.65 -19.51
C PRO A 136 -38.14 3.18 -20.58
N PRO A 137 -38.29 3.91 -21.70
CA PRO A 137 -39.14 3.47 -22.80
C PRO A 137 -38.63 2.15 -23.38
N ALA A 138 -39.58 1.31 -23.82
CA ALA A 138 -39.27 0.00 -24.40
C ALA A 138 -38.36 0.14 -25.64
N PRO A 139 -37.43 -0.81 -25.88
CA PRO A 139 -36.57 -0.77 -27.05
C PRO A 139 -37.40 -0.86 -28.34
N PRO A 140 -37.03 -0.13 -29.41
CA PRO A 140 -37.68 -0.27 -30.70
C PRO A 140 -37.49 -1.70 -31.23
N THR A 141 -38.54 -2.24 -31.84
CA THR A 141 -38.50 -3.55 -32.50
C THR A 141 -37.44 -3.60 -33.60
N VAL A 142 -36.75 -4.73 -33.72
CA VAL A 142 -35.76 -4.97 -34.76
C VAL A 142 -36.39 -4.76 -36.14
N SER A 143 -35.91 -3.74 -36.85
CA SER A 143 -36.07 -3.60 -38.29
C SER A 143 -34.68 -3.50 -38.91
N GLU A 144 -34.48 -4.20 -40.02
CA GLU A 144 -33.19 -4.27 -40.69
C GLU A 144 -32.83 -2.89 -41.27
N THR A 145 -31.59 -2.39 -41.05
CA THR A 145 -31.05 -1.35 -41.94
C THR A 145 -29.52 -1.25 -41.91
N LYS A 146 -28.93 -1.59 -43.06
CA LYS A 146 -27.82 -0.91 -43.78
C LYS A 146 -26.60 -0.39 -42.99
N ALA A 147 -25.42 -0.77 -43.48
CA ALA A 147 -24.14 -0.16 -43.12
C ALA A 147 -24.15 1.39 -43.30
N PRO A 148 -23.45 2.14 -42.43
CA PRO A 148 -23.40 3.59 -42.51
C PRO A 148 -22.62 4.07 -43.74
N LYS A 149 -23.14 5.11 -44.40
CA LYS A 149 -22.36 5.93 -45.35
C LYS A 149 -21.61 7.04 -44.59
N PRO A 150 -20.47 7.52 -45.11
CA PRO A 150 -19.64 8.50 -44.39
C PRO A 150 -20.34 9.86 -44.26
N SER A 151 -20.34 10.42 -43.05
CA SER A 151 -20.83 11.76 -42.75
C SER A 151 -19.67 12.75 -42.61
N GLU A 152 -19.61 13.68 -43.55
CA GLU A 152 -19.00 15.02 -43.55
C GLU A 152 -18.09 15.41 -42.36
N ALA A 153 -16.80 15.59 -42.69
CA ALA A 153 -15.83 16.53 -42.10
C ALA A 153 -16.09 17.05 -40.66
N VAL A 154 -15.74 16.23 -39.66
CA VAL A 154 -15.34 16.76 -38.34
C VAL A 154 -13.88 17.23 -38.45
N GLU A 155 -13.58 18.41 -37.92
CA GLU A 155 -12.20 18.96 -37.91
C GLU A 155 -11.22 18.03 -37.17
N GLU A 156 -10.06 17.76 -37.78
CA GLU A 156 -9.08 16.80 -37.27
C GLU A 156 -8.44 17.24 -35.93
N LYS A 157 -9.05 16.81 -34.82
CA LYS A 157 -8.27 16.51 -33.60
C LYS A 157 -7.45 15.26 -33.90
N GLY A 158 -6.15 15.47 -34.14
CA GLY A 158 -5.24 14.43 -34.64
C GLY A 158 -5.32 13.11 -33.86
N ALA A 159 -5.32 12.00 -34.59
CA ALA A 159 -5.29 10.66 -34.02
C ALA A 159 -4.03 10.42 -33.16
N PHE A 160 -4.15 9.56 -32.14
CA PHE A 160 -3.00 9.20 -31.29
C PHE A 160 -1.94 8.39 -32.06
N GLU A 161 -2.38 7.66 -33.07
CA GLU A 161 -1.58 6.79 -33.92
C GLU A 161 -1.96 6.98 -35.40
N GLU A 162 -1.10 6.56 -36.33
CA GLU A 162 -1.50 6.48 -37.73
C GLU A 162 -2.61 5.41 -37.92
N PRO A 163 -3.64 5.62 -38.76
CA PRO A 163 -4.70 4.63 -38.99
C PRO A 163 -4.20 3.28 -39.52
N ARG A 164 -4.88 2.18 -39.17
CA ARG A 164 -4.42 0.81 -39.49
C ARG A 164 -4.29 0.52 -40.99
N GLU A 165 -5.06 1.23 -41.82
CA GLU A 165 -5.01 1.15 -43.28
C GLU A 165 -3.69 1.68 -43.85
N LYS A 166 -3.07 2.69 -43.21
CA LYS A 166 -1.79 3.26 -43.64
C LYS A 166 -0.61 2.36 -43.31
N VAL A 167 -0.66 1.67 -42.17
CA VAL A 167 0.38 0.72 -41.72
C VAL A 167 0.14 -0.71 -42.21
N GLY A 168 -1.03 -1.00 -42.82
CA GLY A 168 -1.38 -2.32 -43.35
C GLY A 168 -1.77 -3.37 -42.29
N LEU A 169 -2.13 -2.94 -41.06
CA LEU A 169 -2.48 -3.85 -39.97
C LEU A 169 -3.86 -4.49 -40.22
N LYS A 170 -3.84 -5.79 -40.57
CA LYS A 170 -5.00 -6.68 -40.55
C LYS A 170 -5.12 -7.38 -39.20
N LEU A 171 -6.30 -7.37 -38.59
CA LEU A 171 -6.59 -8.06 -37.33
C LEU A 171 -6.81 -9.57 -37.55
N VAL A 172 -6.79 -10.38 -36.51
CA VAL A 172 -7.14 -11.81 -36.58
C VAL A 172 -8.57 -12.00 -37.10
N ALA A 173 -9.51 -11.13 -36.69
CA ALA A 173 -10.87 -11.11 -37.24
C ALA A 173 -10.93 -10.81 -38.76
N ASP A 174 -9.90 -10.18 -39.34
CA ASP A 174 -9.78 -9.92 -40.79
C ASP A 174 -9.04 -11.05 -41.54
N ARG A 175 -8.40 -11.99 -40.83
CA ARG A 175 -7.54 -13.07 -41.38
C ARG A 175 -8.12 -14.47 -41.21
N ALA A 176 -8.91 -14.69 -40.16
CA ALA A 176 -9.45 -16.00 -39.82
C ALA A 176 -10.43 -16.52 -40.87
N PRO A 177 -10.62 -17.85 -40.99
CA PRO A 177 -11.69 -18.44 -41.81
C PRO A 177 -13.06 -17.82 -41.49
N GLY A 178 -13.78 -17.37 -42.52
CA GLY A 178 -15.00 -16.56 -42.38
C GLY A 178 -16.20 -17.24 -41.71
N GLU A 179 -16.11 -18.53 -41.42
CA GLU A 179 -17.07 -19.29 -40.61
C GLU A 179 -16.87 -19.09 -39.10
N LEU A 180 -15.66 -18.66 -38.67
CA LEU A 180 -15.31 -18.45 -37.26
C LEU A 180 -15.78 -17.08 -36.76
N ARG A 181 -16.74 -17.09 -35.83
CA ARG A 181 -17.33 -15.87 -35.27
C ARG A 181 -16.48 -15.28 -34.13
N TRP A 182 -15.31 -14.76 -34.48
CA TRP A 182 -14.51 -13.86 -33.63
C TRP A 182 -15.35 -12.64 -33.20
N ARG A 183 -15.18 -12.21 -31.95
CA ARG A 183 -15.91 -11.09 -31.34
C ARG A 183 -14.94 -10.04 -30.84
N LEU A 184 -14.91 -8.85 -31.44
CA LEU A 184 -14.13 -7.73 -30.91
C LEU A 184 -14.70 -7.27 -29.57
N ALA A 185 -13.88 -7.39 -28.51
CA ALA A 185 -14.15 -6.89 -27.17
C ALA A 185 -13.58 -5.48 -26.94
N VAL A 186 -12.51 -5.14 -27.67
CA VAL A 186 -11.93 -3.78 -27.78
C VAL A 186 -11.69 -3.50 -29.26
N ALA A 187 -12.05 -2.30 -29.71
CA ALA A 187 -11.82 -1.82 -31.07
C ALA A 187 -11.54 -0.31 -31.07
N ASP A 188 -10.32 0.07 -30.68
CA ASP A 188 -9.85 1.45 -30.64
C ASP A 188 -8.97 1.73 -31.87
N GLU A 189 -9.60 2.18 -32.95
CA GLU A 189 -8.92 2.59 -34.19
C GLU A 189 -7.97 3.78 -33.95
N ALA A 190 -8.31 4.71 -33.04
CA ALA A 190 -7.56 5.93 -32.81
C ALA A 190 -6.21 5.68 -32.12
N ARG A 191 -6.11 4.61 -31.32
CA ARG A 191 -4.88 4.11 -30.69
C ARG A 191 -4.37 2.79 -31.28
N ARG A 192 -4.91 2.35 -32.44
CA ARG A 192 -4.65 1.03 -33.06
C ARG A 192 -4.60 -0.11 -32.04
N SER A 193 -5.61 -0.24 -31.18
CA SER A 193 -5.62 -1.19 -30.06
C SER A 193 -6.88 -2.03 -30.08
N PHE A 194 -6.72 -3.35 -30.24
CA PHE A 194 -7.84 -4.27 -30.46
C PHE A 194 -7.69 -5.54 -29.65
N ALA A 195 -8.81 -6.16 -29.27
CA ALA A 195 -8.85 -7.48 -28.64
C ALA A 195 -10.07 -8.25 -29.12
N ALA A 196 -9.89 -9.50 -29.56
CA ALA A 196 -10.97 -10.36 -30.02
C ALA A 196 -11.08 -11.66 -29.20
N HIS A 197 -12.29 -12.21 -29.13
CA HIS A 197 -12.61 -13.46 -28.43
C HIS A 197 -13.26 -14.47 -29.38
N LEU A 198 -12.75 -15.70 -29.40
CA LEU A 198 -13.37 -16.85 -30.06
C LEU A 198 -13.73 -17.89 -28.99
N PRO A 199 -15.00 -18.00 -28.59
CA PRO A 199 -15.43 -18.99 -27.62
C PRO A 199 -15.39 -20.41 -28.22
N GLN A 200 -15.04 -21.40 -27.41
CA GLN A 200 -15.03 -22.83 -27.81
C GLN A 200 -14.19 -23.11 -29.08
N ALA A 201 -13.00 -22.52 -29.16
CA ALA A 201 -12.02 -22.75 -30.23
C ALA A 201 -11.41 -24.16 -30.20
N LEU A 202 -11.37 -24.79 -29.02
CA LEU A 202 -11.12 -26.23 -28.85
C LEU A 202 -12.36 -26.92 -28.29
N ASP A 203 -12.55 -28.19 -28.64
CA ASP A 203 -13.63 -28.99 -28.05
C ASP A 203 -13.34 -29.31 -26.56
N PRO A 204 -14.36 -29.62 -25.73
CA PRO A 204 -14.16 -29.88 -24.30
C PRO A 204 -13.21 -31.04 -23.97
N GLY A 205 -13.13 -32.05 -24.84
CA GLY A 205 -12.22 -33.19 -24.68
C GLY A 205 -10.77 -32.83 -25.01
N GLN A 206 -10.55 -32.09 -26.11
CA GLN A 206 -9.25 -31.48 -26.42
C GLN A 206 -8.77 -30.57 -25.28
N ALA A 207 -9.64 -29.65 -24.82
CA ALA A 207 -9.31 -28.71 -23.76
C ALA A 207 -8.99 -29.41 -22.44
N ALA A 208 -9.74 -30.46 -22.07
CA ALA A 208 -9.44 -31.28 -20.89
C ALA A 208 -8.13 -32.06 -21.03
N ARG A 209 -7.82 -32.62 -22.22
CA ARG A 209 -6.54 -33.29 -22.49
C ARG A 209 -5.37 -32.33 -22.29
N PHE A 210 -5.37 -31.19 -22.98
CA PHE A 210 -4.26 -30.23 -22.89
C PHE A 210 -4.13 -29.60 -21.51
N LEU A 211 -5.23 -29.45 -20.74
CA LEU A 211 -5.15 -29.04 -19.33
C LEU A 211 -4.39 -30.06 -18.48
N ALA A 212 -4.72 -31.35 -18.62
CA ALA A 212 -4.04 -32.42 -17.89
C ALA A 212 -2.56 -32.56 -18.30
N GLU A 213 -2.24 -32.39 -19.59
CA GLU A 213 -0.86 -32.39 -20.08
C GLU A 213 -0.07 -31.17 -19.58
N ALA A 214 -0.66 -29.97 -19.58
CA ALA A 214 -0.02 -28.77 -19.05
C ALA A 214 0.23 -28.84 -17.54
N ILE A 215 -0.72 -29.37 -16.76
CA ILE A 215 -0.54 -29.55 -15.30
C ILE A 215 0.50 -30.64 -15.02
N GLY A 216 0.50 -31.75 -15.76
CA GLY A 216 1.33 -32.93 -15.48
C GLY A 216 2.72 -32.97 -16.13
N LYS A 217 3.03 -32.11 -17.11
CA LYS A 217 4.28 -32.19 -17.91
C LYS A 217 5.12 -30.91 -17.95
N VAL A 218 4.76 -29.86 -17.22
CA VAL A 218 5.46 -28.56 -17.20
C VAL A 218 6.13 -28.35 -15.85
N ASP A 219 7.36 -27.81 -15.84
CA ASP A 219 8.04 -27.45 -14.58
C ASP A 219 7.50 -26.10 -14.06
N TRP A 220 6.49 -26.18 -13.20
CA TRP A 220 5.73 -25.02 -12.74
C TRP A 220 6.47 -24.20 -11.67
N GLN A 221 7.30 -23.27 -12.13
CA GLN A 221 8.01 -22.33 -11.26
C GLN A 221 7.00 -21.35 -10.60
N GLN A 222 7.04 -21.22 -9.27
CA GLN A 222 6.30 -20.18 -8.54
C GLN A 222 7.28 -19.09 -8.06
N PRO A 223 7.50 -18.03 -8.84
CA PRO A 223 8.49 -17.02 -8.50
C PRO A 223 8.06 -16.15 -7.31
N GLU A 224 9.00 -15.78 -6.44
CA GLU A 224 8.78 -14.85 -5.33
C GLU A 224 8.99 -13.40 -5.78
N GLY A 225 7.97 -12.56 -5.59
CA GLY A 225 8.06 -11.11 -5.74
C GLY A 225 8.37 -10.41 -4.41
N ARG A 226 8.35 -9.08 -4.42
CA ARG A 226 8.58 -8.21 -3.22
C ARG A 226 7.74 -8.60 -2.00
N TRP A 227 6.58 -9.19 -2.21
CA TRP A 227 5.58 -9.51 -1.20
C TRP A 227 5.36 -11.03 -1.01
N GLY A 228 6.34 -11.87 -1.37
CA GLY A 228 6.27 -13.34 -1.29
C GLY A 228 5.92 -14.01 -2.63
N PRO A 229 5.48 -15.29 -2.62
CA PRO A 229 5.18 -16.02 -3.84
C PRO A 229 4.10 -15.31 -4.66
N ILE A 230 4.39 -15.08 -5.94
CA ILE A 230 3.43 -14.47 -6.86
C ILE A 230 2.21 -15.40 -6.97
N PRO A 231 0.96 -14.88 -6.95
CA PRO A 231 -0.27 -15.69 -6.90
C PRO A 231 -0.62 -16.34 -8.25
N ARG A 232 0.36 -16.92 -8.93
CA ARG A 232 0.23 -17.85 -10.06
C ARG A 232 1.57 -18.55 -10.28
N LYS A 233 1.54 -19.80 -10.74
CA LYS A 233 2.74 -20.49 -11.23
C LYS A 233 2.93 -20.16 -12.71
N THR A 234 4.17 -20.15 -13.19
CA THR A 234 4.49 -19.71 -14.56
C THR A 234 5.64 -20.51 -15.15
N ALA A 235 5.54 -20.82 -16.44
CA ALA A 235 6.62 -21.40 -17.23
C ALA A 235 6.85 -20.56 -18.50
N TRP A 236 8.07 -20.60 -19.02
CA TRP A 236 8.45 -19.88 -20.24
C TRP A 236 9.05 -20.84 -21.25
N LEU A 237 8.36 -21.00 -22.37
CA LEU A 237 8.73 -21.95 -23.40
C LEU A 237 9.01 -21.24 -24.72
N THR A 238 9.93 -21.79 -25.51
CA THR A 238 10.36 -21.25 -26.80
C THR A 238 10.64 -22.35 -27.82
N SER A 239 10.54 -22.01 -29.11
CA SER A 239 10.95 -22.86 -30.23
C SER A 239 12.33 -22.44 -30.77
N GLY A 240 12.77 -23.04 -31.89
CA GLY A 240 14.01 -22.68 -32.59
C GLY A 240 15.33 -22.92 -31.84
N GLY A 241 15.31 -23.38 -30.58
CA GLY A 241 16.50 -23.41 -29.72
C GLY A 241 16.85 -22.04 -29.12
N CYS A 242 15.88 -21.13 -29.03
CA CYS A 242 16.01 -19.85 -28.35
C CYS A 242 16.46 -20.03 -26.88
N ARG A 243 17.15 -19.03 -26.34
CA ARG A 243 17.67 -19.00 -24.95
C ARG A 243 17.41 -17.66 -24.24
N CYS A 244 16.44 -16.89 -24.73
CA CYS A 244 16.09 -15.60 -24.17
C CYS A 244 15.15 -15.78 -22.98
N ARG A 245 15.50 -15.17 -21.85
CA ARG A 245 14.71 -15.26 -20.62
C ARG A 245 13.52 -14.31 -20.70
N TYR A 246 12.34 -14.80 -20.34
CA TYR A 246 11.20 -13.96 -20.03
C TYR A 246 11.41 -13.30 -18.67
N GLY A 247 11.00 -12.04 -18.53
CA GLY A 247 11.24 -11.30 -17.30
C GLY A 247 10.28 -10.14 -17.11
N TYR A 248 9.44 -10.27 -16.10
CA TYR A 248 8.47 -9.28 -15.66
C TYR A 248 8.75 -8.93 -14.19
N GLY A 249 8.43 -7.71 -13.76
CA GLY A 249 8.54 -7.30 -12.35
C GLY A 249 9.94 -7.40 -11.72
N GLY A 250 11.01 -7.37 -12.55
CA GLY A 250 12.41 -7.55 -12.12
C GLY A 250 12.89 -9.01 -12.06
N LEU A 251 11.99 -9.98 -12.21
CA LEU A 251 12.27 -11.41 -12.20
C LEU A 251 12.72 -11.91 -13.58
N ARG A 252 13.36 -13.09 -13.65
CA ARG A 252 13.78 -13.72 -14.91
C ARG A 252 13.60 -15.24 -14.86
N ILE A 253 12.86 -15.79 -15.82
CA ILE A 253 12.54 -17.21 -15.95
C ILE A 253 13.34 -17.80 -17.11
N GLY A 254 13.88 -19.00 -16.93
CA GLY A 254 14.60 -19.75 -17.97
C GLY A 254 13.67 -20.15 -19.12
N SER A 255 14.22 -20.28 -20.33
CA SER A 255 13.48 -20.75 -21.50
C SER A 255 13.60 -22.26 -21.67
N GLU A 256 12.47 -22.95 -21.64
CA GLU A 256 12.34 -24.37 -21.97
C GLU A 256 12.00 -24.58 -23.46
N PRO A 257 12.30 -25.74 -24.06
CA PRO A 257 11.86 -26.06 -25.41
C PRO A 257 10.36 -26.39 -25.45
N PHE A 258 9.67 -26.07 -26.54
CA PHE A 258 8.27 -26.50 -26.75
C PHE A 258 8.13 -28.04 -26.67
N PRO A 259 7.38 -28.61 -25.69
CA PRO A 259 7.05 -30.03 -25.65
C PRO A 259 6.04 -30.37 -26.76
N GLU A 260 5.95 -31.65 -27.13
CA GLU A 260 5.13 -32.07 -28.29
C GLU A 260 3.65 -31.66 -28.18
N TRP A 261 3.05 -31.81 -27.00
CA TRP A 261 1.67 -31.41 -26.75
C TRP A 261 1.45 -29.89 -26.94
N LEU A 262 2.47 -29.05 -26.68
CA LEU A 262 2.40 -27.61 -26.92
C LEU A 262 2.44 -27.31 -28.42
N LYS A 263 3.20 -28.08 -29.21
CA LYS A 263 3.17 -27.99 -30.67
C LYS A 263 1.82 -28.44 -31.22
N GLU A 264 1.26 -29.54 -30.72
CA GLU A 264 -0.09 -30.02 -31.11
C GLU A 264 -1.16 -28.94 -30.91
N VAL A 265 -1.23 -28.33 -29.71
CA VAL A 265 -2.24 -27.29 -29.45
C VAL A 265 -1.93 -25.98 -30.20
N THR A 266 -0.65 -25.66 -30.46
CA THR A 266 -0.28 -24.54 -31.34
C THR A 266 -0.79 -24.80 -32.77
N ALA A 267 -0.59 -26.00 -33.31
CA ALA A 267 -1.03 -26.39 -34.65
C ALA A 267 -2.57 -26.39 -34.81
N LEU A 268 -3.31 -26.63 -33.72
CA LEU A 268 -4.77 -26.48 -33.70
C LEU A 268 -5.21 -25.01 -33.62
N CYS A 269 -4.56 -24.19 -32.79
CA CYS A 269 -5.00 -22.81 -32.55
C CYS A 269 -4.57 -21.80 -33.63
N MET A 270 -3.36 -21.90 -34.18
CA MET A 270 -2.83 -20.88 -35.09
C MET A 270 -3.62 -20.73 -36.42
N PRO A 271 -4.10 -21.81 -37.07
CA PRO A 271 -4.98 -21.68 -38.23
C PRO A 271 -6.30 -20.96 -37.94
N LEU A 272 -6.87 -21.10 -36.74
CA LEU A 272 -8.08 -20.39 -36.30
C LEU A 272 -7.85 -18.87 -36.15
N CYS A 273 -6.61 -18.48 -35.91
CA CYS A 273 -6.16 -17.08 -35.89
C CYS A 273 -5.73 -16.55 -37.27
N GLY A 274 -5.91 -17.32 -38.36
CA GLY A 274 -5.49 -16.94 -39.70
C GLY A 274 -3.99 -17.07 -39.96
N LEU A 275 -3.30 -17.98 -39.25
CA LEU A 275 -1.89 -18.33 -39.42
C LEU A 275 -1.75 -19.80 -39.86
N PRO A 276 -1.97 -20.12 -41.16
CA PRO A 276 -2.04 -21.50 -41.64
C PRO A 276 -0.68 -22.16 -41.86
N GLU A 277 0.41 -21.41 -41.99
CA GLU A 277 1.75 -21.93 -42.25
C GLU A 277 2.64 -21.88 -40.98
N GLU A 278 3.33 -22.98 -40.68
CA GLU A 278 4.19 -23.11 -39.48
C GLU A 278 5.30 -22.06 -39.40
N LYS A 279 5.78 -21.55 -40.56
CA LYS A 279 6.78 -20.47 -40.63
C LYS A 279 6.29 -19.16 -39.98
N ASP A 280 4.98 -18.94 -39.95
CA ASP A 280 4.33 -17.72 -39.45
C ASP A 280 3.81 -17.90 -38.01
N TRP A 281 4.05 -19.06 -37.38
CA TRP A 281 3.63 -19.36 -36.01
C TRP A 281 4.52 -18.68 -34.95
N PRO A 282 4.00 -18.48 -33.73
CA PRO A 282 4.75 -17.87 -32.62
C PRO A 282 5.92 -18.74 -32.15
N ASP A 283 7.06 -18.10 -31.94
CA ASP A 283 8.30 -18.73 -31.48
C ASP A 283 8.37 -18.93 -29.95
N SER A 284 7.39 -18.42 -29.22
CA SER A 284 7.43 -18.39 -27.76
C SER A 284 6.04 -18.43 -27.12
N CYS A 285 5.97 -18.97 -25.90
CA CYS A 285 4.74 -19.15 -25.15
C CYS A 285 4.98 -19.01 -23.63
N ASN A 286 4.29 -18.08 -22.98
CA ASN A 286 4.24 -18.00 -21.52
C ASN A 286 3.00 -18.73 -21.00
N LEU A 287 3.24 -19.73 -20.16
CA LEU A 287 2.20 -20.50 -19.48
C LEU A 287 1.98 -19.93 -18.08
N ASN A 288 0.72 -19.76 -17.67
CA ASN A 288 0.34 -19.31 -16.33
C ASN A 288 -0.71 -20.27 -15.73
N LEU A 289 -0.45 -20.80 -14.54
CA LEU A 289 -1.35 -21.68 -13.78
C LEU A 289 -1.92 -20.93 -12.55
N TYR A 290 -3.24 -20.82 -12.55
CA TYR A 290 -4.05 -20.29 -11.46
C TYR A 290 -4.74 -21.48 -10.79
N GLU A 291 -4.37 -21.82 -9.56
CA GLU A 291 -4.80 -23.08 -8.94
C GLU A 291 -6.21 -22.99 -8.35
N ASP A 292 -6.62 -21.79 -7.92
CA ASP A 292 -7.90 -21.48 -7.30
C ASP A 292 -8.43 -20.08 -7.70
N GLY A 293 -9.38 -19.52 -6.95
CA GLY A 293 -9.89 -18.15 -7.13
C GLY A 293 -9.02 -17.04 -6.53
N ASP A 294 -8.09 -17.37 -5.63
CA ASP A 294 -7.14 -16.42 -5.02
C ASP A 294 -5.92 -16.17 -5.93
N HIS A 295 -5.58 -17.13 -6.79
CA HIS A 295 -4.59 -16.96 -7.84
C HIS A 295 -5.04 -15.91 -8.88
N SER A 296 -4.15 -14.96 -9.21
CA SER A 296 -4.45 -13.77 -9.99
C SER A 296 -3.21 -13.13 -10.64
N VAL A 297 -3.41 -12.17 -11.54
CA VAL A 297 -2.37 -11.23 -12.01
C VAL A 297 -2.94 -9.82 -11.99
N GLY A 298 -2.14 -8.85 -11.54
CA GLY A 298 -2.51 -7.43 -11.47
C GLY A 298 -2.62 -6.77 -12.85
N TRP A 299 -2.87 -5.46 -12.85
CA TRP A 299 -2.82 -4.65 -14.08
C TRP A 299 -1.38 -4.60 -14.60
N HIS A 300 -1.18 -5.06 -15.84
CA HIS A 300 0.11 -5.07 -16.53
C HIS A 300 -0.10 -4.96 -18.05
N ALA A 301 0.98 -4.82 -18.80
CA ALA A 301 1.02 -4.97 -20.25
C ALA A 301 2.19 -5.89 -20.60
N ASP A 302 2.10 -6.57 -21.73
CA ASP A 302 3.17 -7.41 -22.28
C ASP A 302 4.23 -6.53 -22.96
N ASP A 303 4.88 -5.69 -22.15
CA ASP A 303 5.75 -4.60 -22.59
C ASP A 303 7.24 -4.95 -22.64
N GLU A 304 7.58 -6.22 -22.47
CA GLU A 304 8.96 -6.69 -22.46
C GLU A 304 9.67 -6.39 -23.79
N PHE A 305 10.94 -5.99 -23.67
CA PHE A 305 11.78 -5.66 -24.83
C PHE A 305 11.96 -6.83 -25.82
N LEU A 306 11.70 -8.08 -25.40
CA LEU A 306 11.68 -9.24 -26.31
C LEU A 306 10.61 -9.08 -27.41
N PHE A 307 9.44 -8.52 -27.10
CA PHE A 307 8.27 -8.49 -27.99
C PHE A 307 8.07 -7.14 -28.69
N GLN A 308 8.72 -6.07 -28.22
CA GLN A 308 8.63 -4.71 -28.77
C GLN A 308 7.21 -4.09 -28.81
N GLY A 309 6.21 -4.65 -28.12
CA GLY A 309 4.79 -4.25 -28.18
C GLY A 309 4.44 -2.81 -27.75
N LYS A 310 5.41 -2.04 -27.21
CA LYS A 310 5.31 -0.59 -26.99
C LYS A 310 5.72 0.27 -28.19
N PHE A 311 6.40 -0.31 -29.18
CA PHE A 311 7.05 0.39 -30.28
C PHE A 311 6.53 -0.05 -31.66
N THR A 312 6.08 -1.29 -31.77
CA THR A 312 5.55 -1.90 -33.01
C THR A 312 4.24 -2.63 -32.73
N ASP A 313 3.35 -2.65 -33.71
CA ASP A 313 2.13 -3.45 -33.68
C ASP A 313 2.45 -4.93 -33.46
N CYS A 314 1.86 -5.52 -32.42
CA CYS A 314 2.06 -6.92 -32.06
C CYS A 314 0.75 -7.71 -32.16
N LEU A 315 0.87 -9.03 -32.32
CA LEU A 315 -0.21 -9.98 -32.11
C LEU A 315 0.15 -10.85 -30.90
N ILE A 316 -0.76 -10.97 -29.96
CA ILE A 316 -0.64 -11.85 -28.79
C ILE A 316 -1.88 -12.74 -28.78
N ILE A 317 -1.66 -14.06 -28.72
CA ILE A 317 -2.72 -15.08 -28.78
C ILE A 317 -2.76 -15.78 -27.43
N SER A 318 -3.94 -15.94 -26.85
CA SER A 318 -4.15 -16.46 -25.50
C SER A 318 -5.21 -17.57 -25.49
N LEU A 319 -4.83 -18.80 -25.14
CA LEU A 319 -5.76 -19.92 -24.94
C LEU A 319 -6.03 -20.12 -23.44
N SER A 320 -7.30 -20.26 -23.10
CA SER A 320 -7.79 -20.52 -21.75
C SER A 320 -8.20 -21.98 -21.59
N LEU A 321 -7.62 -22.70 -20.62
CA LEU A 321 -7.90 -24.11 -20.32
C LEU A 321 -8.33 -24.28 -18.86
N GLY A 322 -9.33 -25.11 -18.61
CA GLY A 322 -9.86 -25.39 -17.27
C GLY A 322 -10.81 -24.31 -16.76
N GLY A 323 -10.69 -23.97 -15.47
CA GLY A 323 -11.68 -23.14 -14.79
C GLY A 323 -11.91 -21.78 -15.45
N THR A 324 -13.19 -21.39 -15.54
CA THR A 324 -13.57 -20.07 -16.07
C THR A 324 -13.03 -18.94 -15.19
N ARG A 325 -12.61 -17.81 -15.78
CA ARG A 325 -12.21 -16.57 -15.07
C ARG A 325 -12.58 -15.33 -15.89
N TRP A 326 -12.71 -14.19 -15.23
CA TRP A 326 -12.68 -12.90 -15.93
C TRP A 326 -11.28 -12.55 -16.43
N PHE A 327 -11.22 -11.98 -17.62
CA PHE A 327 -10.06 -11.26 -18.17
C PHE A 327 -10.49 -9.81 -18.38
N GLU A 328 -9.75 -8.86 -17.81
CA GLU A 328 -10.13 -7.45 -17.81
C GLU A 328 -9.07 -6.61 -18.50
N LEU A 329 -9.51 -5.65 -19.31
CA LEU A 329 -8.69 -4.74 -20.12
C LEU A 329 -9.10 -3.30 -19.76
N LYS A 330 -8.15 -2.37 -19.64
CA LYS A 330 -8.40 -0.94 -19.42
C LYS A 330 -7.49 -0.08 -20.28
N THR A 331 -7.89 1.15 -20.61
CA THR A 331 -7.00 2.15 -21.22
C THR A 331 -5.90 2.61 -20.25
N ASN A 332 -4.75 2.99 -20.80
CA ASN A 332 -3.62 3.60 -20.10
C ASN A 332 -3.74 5.13 -20.14
N GLY A 333 -4.50 5.71 -19.20
CA GLY A 333 -4.74 7.15 -19.13
C GLY A 333 -6.19 7.51 -19.46
N GLU A 334 -6.39 8.65 -20.11
CA GLU A 334 -7.71 9.22 -20.36
C GLU A 334 -8.14 9.15 -21.84
N PRO A 335 -9.46 9.01 -22.15
CA PRO A 335 -10.51 8.57 -21.22
C PRO A 335 -10.24 7.17 -20.64
N PHE A 336 -10.64 6.98 -19.38
CA PHE A 336 -10.69 5.67 -18.75
C PHE A 336 -11.84 4.83 -19.32
N GLU A 337 -11.50 3.72 -19.97
CA GLU A 337 -12.43 2.72 -20.47
C GLU A 337 -12.03 1.34 -19.93
N MET A 338 -13.00 0.49 -19.59
CA MET A 338 -12.75 -0.87 -19.08
C MET A 338 -13.66 -1.89 -19.79
N HIS A 339 -13.04 -2.97 -20.26
CA HIS A 339 -13.68 -4.08 -20.97
C HIS A 339 -13.44 -5.38 -20.18
N ARG A 340 -14.41 -6.29 -20.21
CA ARG A 340 -14.35 -7.56 -19.46
C ARG A 340 -14.77 -8.72 -20.37
N VAL A 341 -13.90 -9.71 -20.52
CA VAL A 341 -14.13 -10.94 -21.29
C VAL A 341 -14.21 -12.10 -20.30
N LEU A 342 -15.23 -12.95 -20.41
CA LEU A 342 -15.34 -14.16 -19.58
C LEU A 342 -14.73 -15.34 -20.34
N LEU A 343 -13.52 -15.74 -19.98
CA LEU A 343 -12.78 -16.80 -20.67
C LEU A 343 -13.06 -18.16 -20.02
N ARG A 344 -13.57 -19.10 -20.81
CA ARG A 344 -13.90 -20.48 -20.42
C ARG A 344 -12.77 -21.45 -20.80
N SER A 345 -12.96 -22.75 -20.56
CA SER A 345 -12.09 -23.80 -21.11
C SER A 345 -12.29 -23.92 -22.62
N GLY A 346 -11.21 -23.90 -23.40
CA GLY A 346 -11.22 -23.95 -24.86
C GLY A 346 -11.43 -22.61 -25.56
N ASP A 347 -11.51 -21.49 -24.83
CA ASP A 347 -11.67 -20.15 -25.43
C ASP A 347 -10.31 -19.56 -25.85
N LEU A 348 -10.27 -18.96 -27.06
CA LEU A 348 -9.17 -18.11 -27.52
C LEU A 348 -9.49 -16.63 -27.34
N CYS A 349 -8.46 -15.84 -26.99
CA CYS A 349 -8.50 -14.39 -26.90
C CYS A 349 -7.24 -13.79 -27.56
N THR A 350 -7.37 -12.66 -28.25
CA THR A 350 -6.25 -11.91 -28.82
C THR A 350 -6.08 -10.55 -28.16
N MET A 351 -4.85 -10.02 -28.23
CA MET A 351 -4.54 -8.59 -28.05
C MET A 351 -3.67 -8.15 -29.22
N GLU A 352 -4.04 -7.07 -29.90
CA GLU A 352 -3.57 -6.77 -31.26
C GLU A 352 -3.27 -5.29 -31.47
N GLY A 353 -2.31 -5.01 -32.35
CA GLY A 353 -1.84 -3.66 -32.65
C GLY A 353 -0.95 -3.12 -31.53
N LEU A 354 -1.11 -1.86 -31.16
CA LEU A 354 -0.36 -1.19 -30.10
C LEU A 354 -1.01 -1.33 -28.71
N MET A 355 -1.75 -2.42 -28.48
CA MET A 355 -2.49 -2.61 -27.24
C MET A 355 -1.59 -2.62 -26.00
N GLN A 356 -0.35 -3.13 -26.08
CA GLN A 356 0.61 -3.13 -24.95
C GLN A 356 1.27 -1.76 -24.69
N LYS A 357 1.00 -0.76 -25.54
CA LYS A 357 1.31 0.66 -25.32
C LYS A 357 0.14 1.37 -24.62
N HIS A 358 -1.07 1.17 -25.15
CA HIS A 358 -2.24 2.01 -24.84
C HIS A 358 -3.25 1.39 -23.87
N TYR A 359 -3.15 0.09 -23.55
CA TYR A 359 -4.00 -0.61 -22.60
C TYR A 359 -3.16 -1.38 -21.55
N SER A 360 -3.80 -1.71 -20.43
CA SER A 360 -3.32 -2.69 -19.44
C SER A 360 -4.37 -3.77 -19.27
N HIS A 361 -3.97 -4.99 -18.93
CA HIS A 361 -4.85 -6.13 -18.71
C HIS A 361 -4.58 -6.84 -17.38
N ARG A 362 -5.54 -7.64 -16.90
CA ARG A 362 -5.42 -8.41 -15.65
C ARG A 362 -6.33 -9.65 -15.59
N VAL A 363 -6.04 -10.55 -14.65
CA VAL A 363 -6.96 -11.62 -14.19
C VAL A 363 -7.22 -11.36 -12.69
N PRO A 364 -8.42 -10.87 -12.31
CA PRO A 364 -8.73 -10.55 -10.92
C PRO A 364 -8.88 -11.82 -10.06
N LYS A 365 -8.82 -11.65 -8.73
CA LYS A 365 -9.27 -12.69 -7.80
C LYS A 365 -10.78 -12.90 -7.91
N GLU A 366 -11.22 -14.15 -7.89
CA GLU A 366 -12.63 -14.53 -7.86
C GLU A 366 -13.03 -14.90 -6.42
N ARG A 367 -14.22 -14.46 -5.96
CA ARG A 367 -14.70 -14.68 -4.58
C ARG A 367 -15.30 -16.07 -4.32
N GLN A 368 -15.26 -16.96 -5.32
CA GLN A 368 -15.80 -18.31 -5.23
C GLN A 368 -14.66 -19.30 -5.44
N SER A 369 -14.79 -20.51 -4.90
CA SER A 369 -13.89 -21.60 -5.29
C SER A 369 -14.07 -21.85 -6.79
N CYS A 370 -12.97 -21.76 -7.54
CA CYS A 370 -12.96 -21.92 -8.99
C CYS A 370 -11.88 -22.93 -9.37
N GLU A 371 -12.23 -23.84 -10.27
CA GLU A 371 -11.31 -24.87 -10.77
C GLU A 371 -9.99 -24.28 -11.29
N ALA A 372 -8.92 -25.08 -11.22
CA ALA A 372 -7.62 -24.69 -11.73
C ALA A 372 -7.70 -24.29 -13.22
N ARG A 373 -7.02 -23.20 -13.58
CA ARG A 373 -6.98 -22.64 -14.92
C ARG A 373 -5.54 -22.54 -15.39
N VAL A 374 -5.26 -23.05 -16.59
CA VAL A 374 -4.01 -22.80 -17.30
C VAL A 374 -4.28 -21.85 -18.46
N ASN A 375 -3.43 -20.83 -18.62
CA ASN A 375 -3.45 -19.90 -19.74
C ASN A 375 -2.16 -20.02 -20.54
N LEU A 376 -2.27 -20.27 -21.85
CA LEU A 376 -1.13 -20.29 -22.79
C LEU A 376 -1.12 -18.96 -23.55
N THR A 377 -0.08 -18.14 -23.40
CA THR A 377 0.05 -16.85 -24.09
C THR A 377 1.22 -16.89 -25.07
N TRP A 378 0.91 -17.01 -26.36
CA TRP A 378 1.90 -17.03 -27.44
C TRP A 378 2.27 -15.63 -27.95
N ARG A 379 3.55 -15.44 -28.27
CA ARG A 379 4.15 -14.19 -28.78
C ARG A 379 5.31 -14.50 -29.76
N TRP A 380 5.84 -13.47 -30.42
CA TRP A 380 7.03 -13.54 -31.28
C TRP A 380 8.19 -12.74 -30.65
N ILE A 381 9.40 -13.30 -30.60
CA ILE A 381 10.58 -12.62 -30.05
C ILE A 381 11.22 -11.74 -31.14
N ALA A 382 10.79 -10.48 -31.20
CA ALA A 382 11.36 -9.45 -32.06
C ALA A 382 12.80 -9.03 -31.65
N SER A 383 13.22 -9.26 -30.40
CA SER A 383 14.56 -8.90 -29.92
C SER A 383 15.20 -9.97 -29.02
N HIS A 384 16.18 -10.70 -29.57
CA HIS A 384 16.92 -11.74 -28.85
C HIS A 384 18.06 -11.18 -27.99
N GLU A 385 18.23 -11.71 -26.76
CA GLU A 385 19.37 -11.43 -25.87
C GLU A 385 20.74 -11.61 -26.57
N PRO A 386 21.78 -10.79 -26.26
CA PRO A 386 23.12 -10.83 -26.88
C PRO A 386 23.93 -12.13 -26.79
N ARG A 387 23.39 -13.21 -26.21
CA ARG A 387 24.01 -14.55 -26.14
C ARG A 387 23.10 -15.65 -26.72
N CYS A 388 22.01 -15.29 -27.38
CA CYS A 388 21.13 -16.24 -28.04
C CYS A 388 21.58 -16.50 -29.48
N GLY A 389 21.68 -17.77 -29.87
CA GLY A 389 22.05 -18.17 -31.25
C GLY A 389 21.03 -17.80 -32.33
N MET A 390 19.86 -17.30 -31.95
CA MET A 390 18.80 -16.83 -32.85
C MET A 390 18.97 -15.35 -33.28
N GLN A 391 20.03 -14.66 -32.85
CA GLN A 391 20.28 -13.30 -33.38
C GLN A 391 20.52 -13.35 -34.90
N PRO A 392 19.87 -12.48 -35.70
CA PRO A 392 20.09 -12.44 -37.13
C PRO A 392 21.54 -12.05 -37.44
N THR A 393 22.15 -12.74 -38.41
CA THR A 393 23.54 -12.56 -38.84
C THR A 393 23.72 -11.30 -39.70
N VAL A 394 23.52 -10.14 -39.10
CA VAL A 394 23.64 -8.83 -39.77
C VAL A 394 25.11 -8.55 -40.11
N ASP A 395 25.46 -8.62 -41.40
CA ASP A 395 26.75 -8.15 -41.92
C ASP A 395 26.92 -6.65 -41.65
N MET A 396 27.76 -6.33 -40.65
CA MET A 396 27.97 -4.97 -40.15
C MET A 396 28.62 -4.03 -41.17
N ARG A 397 29.03 -4.51 -42.36
CA ARG A 397 29.74 -3.72 -43.38
C ARG A 397 28.85 -2.88 -44.30
N LYS A 398 27.51 -3.01 -44.23
CA LYS A 398 26.57 -2.36 -45.18
C LYS A 398 25.65 -1.29 -44.57
N ARG A 399 26.18 -0.40 -43.72
CA ARG A 399 25.55 0.89 -43.42
C ARG A 399 26.56 2.04 -43.36
N HIS A 400 26.87 2.64 -44.52
CA HIS A 400 26.83 4.09 -44.74
C HIS A 400 27.31 4.46 -46.17
N ALA A 401 26.39 4.91 -47.01
CA ALA A 401 26.66 5.67 -48.23
C ALA A 401 25.56 6.77 -48.34
N PRO A 402 25.90 8.07 -48.35
CA PRO A 402 24.91 9.15 -48.37
C PRO A 402 24.62 9.65 -49.78
N VAL A 403 23.37 10.03 -50.06
CA VAL A 403 22.96 10.69 -51.32
C VAL A 403 22.00 11.85 -51.02
N SER A 404 22.36 13.04 -51.51
CA SER A 404 21.58 14.29 -51.68
C SER A 404 20.63 14.81 -50.57
N GLN A 405 20.92 16.03 -50.09
CA GLN A 405 19.92 17.04 -49.65
C GLN A 405 19.24 17.64 -50.90
N ASP A 406 18.21 18.49 -50.90
CA ASP A 406 17.81 19.64 -50.05
C ASP A 406 16.38 20.08 -50.54
N PRO A 407 15.73 21.19 -50.12
CA PRO A 407 15.75 21.93 -48.86
C PRO A 407 14.38 21.91 -48.12
N GLY A 408 14.34 22.25 -46.82
CA GLY A 408 13.06 22.62 -46.17
C GLY A 408 12.98 22.55 -44.65
N PHE A 409 13.83 21.75 -43.99
CA PHE A 409 13.84 21.65 -42.52
C PHE A 409 15.26 21.46 -42.01
N ARG A 410 15.62 22.06 -40.86
CA ARG A 410 16.91 21.85 -40.18
C ARG A 410 16.70 20.94 -38.95
N PRO A 411 17.01 19.63 -39.03
CA PRO A 411 17.13 18.80 -37.82
C PRO A 411 18.32 19.29 -36.99
N LYS A 412 18.16 19.40 -35.67
CA LYS A 412 19.33 19.49 -34.78
C LYS A 412 20.06 18.15 -34.82
N ARG A 413 21.38 18.16 -35.04
CA ARG A 413 22.20 16.94 -35.14
C ARG A 413 22.03 16.04 -33.90
N PRO A 414 21.97 14.70 -34.07
CA PRO A 414 22.07 13.78 -32.95
C PRO A 414 23.46 13.88 -32.30
N LYS A 415 23.54 13.57 -31.00
CA LYS A 415 24.82 13.27 -30.34
C LYS A 415 25.13 11.79 -30.49
N THR A 416 26.40 11.48 -30.73
CA THR A 416 26.94 10.13 -30.79
C THR A 416 26.84 9.42 -29.43
N GLU A 417 27.01 8.10 -29.47
CA GLU A 417 26.91 7.17 -28.33
C GLU A 417 27.76 7.56 -27.12
N ALA A 418 27.28 7.19 -25.93
CA ALA A 418 28.03 7.27 -24.68
C ALA A 418 28.15 5.87 -24.05
N GLN A 419 29.31 5.63 -23.46
CA GLN A 419 29.66 4.42 -22.70
C GLN A 419 28.78 4.25 -21.43
N PRO A 420 28.79 3.07 -20.78
CA PRO A 420 27.91 2.73 -19.65
C PRO A 420 27.75 3.81 -18.58
N ALA A 421 26.53 3.91 -18.04
CA ALA A 421 26.11 4.98 -17.16
C ALA A 421 26.85 4.99 -15.82
N ALA A 422 27.78 5.94 -15.69
CA ALA A 422 28.18 6.53 -14.41
C ALA A 422 26.95 7.06 -13.64
N PRO A 423 27.02 7.24 -12.30
CA PRO A 423 25.89 7.70 -11.48
C PRO A 423 25.21 8.96 -12.05
N ARG A 424 23.88 9.06 -11.82
CA ARG A 424 23.00 10.13 -12.35
C ARG A 424 23.66 11.50 -12.20
N ARG A 425 24.19 12.04 -13.31
CA ARG A 425 24.77 13.39 -13.31
C ARG A 425 23.68 14.39 -12.96
N LYS A 426 23.85 15.06 -11.81
CA LYS A 426 23.17 16.32 -11.47
C LYS A 426 23.20 17.24 -12.69
N ARG A 427 22.18 18.11 -12.84
CA ARG A 427 22.27 19.27 -13.76
C ARG A 427 23.64 19.91 -13.51
N PRO A 428 24.49 20.12 -14.54
CA PRO A 428 25.85 20.58 -14.31
C PRO A 428 25.79 21.86 -13.48
N ALA A 429 26.47 21.86 -12.34
CA ALA A 429 26.58 23.04 -11.50
C ALA A 429 27.04 24.19 -12.39
N ARG A 430 26.29 25.29 -12.38
CA ARG A 430 26.63 26.46 -13.18
C ARG A 430 27.99 26.93 -12.68
N ALA A 431 29.05 26.72 -13.47
CA ALA A 431 30.43 26.95 -13.06
C ALA A 431 30.53 28.28 -12.32
N VAL A 432 30.82 28.18 -11.03
CA VAL A 432 30.79 29.33 -10.12
C VAL A 432 32.01 30.16 -10.45
N GLU A 433 31.79 31.36 -10.98
CA GLU A 433 32.88 32.26 -11.33
C GLU A 433 33.71 32.58 -10.09
N THR A 434 35.02 32.38 -10.18
CA THR A 434 36.00 32.60 -9.10
C THR A 434 36.88 33.83 -9.35
N ASP A 435 36.81 34.40 -10.55
CA ASP A 435 37.49 35.64 -10.91
C ASP A 435 36.97 36.82 -10.06
N ARG A 436 37.87 37.37 -9.22
CA ARG A 436 37.56 38.45 -8.28
C ARG A 436 37.01 39.70 -8.96
N GLU A 437 37.56 40.09 -10.11
CA GLU A 437 37.10 41.30 -10.82
C GLU A 437 35.68 41.07 -11.37
N LYS A 438 35.45 39.91 -11.99
CA LYS A 438 34.11 39.56 -12.51
C LYS A 438 33.07 39.40 -11.41
N VAL A 439 33.42 38.77 -10.28
CA VAL A 439 32.49 38.56 -9.14
C VAL A 439 32.10 39.89 -8.48
N LEU A 440 33.05 40.78 -8.23
CA LEU A 440 32.76 42.09 -7.64
C LEU A 440 31.95 42.98 -8.60
N ALA A 441 32.24 42.92 -9.90
CA ALA A 441 31.50 43.65 -10.94
C ALA A 441 30.05 43.15 -11.17
N MET A 442 29.63 42.01 -10.61
CA MET A 442 28.24 41.57 -10.72
C MET A 442 27.29 42.47 -9.90
N PRO A 443 26.05 42.73 -10.36
CA PRO A 443 25.03 43.41 -9.55
C PRO A 443 24.75 42.70 -8.21
N ALA A 444 24.39 43.46 -7.18
CA ALA A 444 24.24 42.95 -5.81
C ALA A 444 23.32 41.70 -5.69
N GLU A 445 22.16 41.69 -6.35
CA GLU A 445 21.25 40.52 -6.35
C GLU A 445 21.89 39.27 -6.99
N VAL A 446 22.77 39.47 -7.97
CA VAL A 446 23.52 38.41 -8.63
C VAL A 446 24.63 37.91 -7.71
N ARG A 447 25.36 38.79 -7.01
CA ARG A 447 26.35 38.39 -5.98
C ARG A 447 25.71 37.64 -4.82
N ALA A 448 24.53 38.05 -4.36
CA ALA A 448 23.79 37.34 -3.32
C ALA A 448 23.34 35.93 -3.75
N ARG A 449 22.99 35.75 -5.04
CA ARG A 449 22.64 34.43 -5.61
C ARG A 449 23.88 33.58 -5.86
N TRP A 450 24.95 34.18 -6.40
CA TRP A 450 26.26 33.58 -6.56
C TRP A 450 26.78 33.04 -5.23
N LEU A 451 26.70 33.80 -4.12
CA LEU A 451 27.13 33.35 -2.80
C LEU A 451 26.35 32.10 -2.33
N ALA A 452 25.03 32.09 -2.55
CA ALA A 452 24.18 30.96 -2.18
C ALA A 452 24.42 29.72 -3.06
N ASP A 453 24.93 29.87 -4.29
CA ASP A 453 25.29 28.75 -5.16
C ASP A 453 26.75 28.30 -4.93
N ALA A 454 27.67 29.23 -4.64
CA ALA A 454 29.05 28.97 -4.22
C ALA A 454 29.11 28.17 -2.91
N MET A 455 28.29 28.53 -1.91
CA MET A 455 28.18 27.74 -0.67
C MET A 455 27.66 26.32 -0.90
N LYS A 456 26.81 26.09 -1.92
CA LYS A 456 26.40 24.72 -2.29
C LYS A 456 27.54 23.96 -2.96
N ALA A 457 28.34 24.61 -3.80
CA ALA A 457 29.49 24.00 -4.44
C ALA A 457 30.58 23.62 -3.41
N VAL A 458 30.87 24.50 -2.45
CA VAL A 458 31.74 24.19 -1.28
C VAL A 458 31.15 23.04 -0.45
N ALA A 459 29.85 23.06 -0.14
CA ALA A 459 29.20 21.96 0.59
C ALA A 459 29.12 20.64 -0.21
N ALA A 460 29.31 20.68 -1.53
CA ALA A 460 29.41 19.51 -2.41
C ALA A 460 30.86 19.07 -2.68
N ASN A 461 31.87 19.70 -2.06
CA ASN A 461 33.30 19.52 -2.36
C ASN A 461 33.69 19.83 -3.82
N GLU A 462 32.87 20.59 -4.55
CA GLU A 462 33.12 21.04 -5.92
C GLU A 462 34.02 22.30 -5.98
N MET A 463 34.24 22.96 -4.84
CA MET A 463 35.10 24.14 -4.67
C MET A 463 35.74 24.16 -3.26
N ASP A 464 36.89 24.82 -3.11
CA ASP A 464 37.49 25.06 -1.80
C ASP A 464 36.87 26.29 -1.10
N ALA A 465 36.80 26.25 0.23
CA ALA A 465 36.23 27.34 1.02
C ALA A 465 37.14 28.58 1.09
N VAL A 466 38.45 28.45 0.85
CA VAL A 466 39.42 29.55 0.99
C VAL A 466 39.27 30.54 -0.17
N SER A 467 39.07 30.04 -1.39
CA SER A 467 38.73 30.84 -2.57
C SER A 467 37.44 31.65 -2.37
N ILE A 468 36.40 31.05 -1.78
CA ILE A 468 35.16 31.78 -1.51
C ILE A 468 35.30 32.74 -0.32
N PHE A 469 36.08 32.38 0.71
CA PHE A 469 36.40 33.29 1.83
C PHE A 469 37.06 34.58 1.30
N ALA A 470 38.07 34.47 0.43
CA ALA A 470 38.78 35.62 -0.13
C ALA A 470 37.88 36.57 -0.95
N LEU A 471 36.79 36.05 -1.54
CA LEU A 471 35.81 36.83 -2.28
C LEU A 471 34.72 37.42 -1.38
N ALA A 472 34.17 36.63 -0.45
CA ALA A 472 33.07 37.03 0.43
C ALA A 472 33.50 37.96 1.57
N ALA A 473 34.77 37.89 2.00
CA ALA A 473 35.35 38.81 2.98
C ALA A 473 35.83 40.15 2.37
N HIS A 474 35.79 40.31 1.04
CA HIS A 474 36.25 41.51 0.37
C HIS A 474 35.36 42.74 0.70
N PRO A 475 35.92 43.94 0.97
CA PRO A 475 35.12 45.12 1.33
C PRO A 475 34.00 45.43 0.32
N ASP A 476 34.37 45.54 -0.96
CA ASP A 476 33.49 45.92 -2.07
C ASP A 476 32.38 44.88 -2.34
N PHE A 477 32.49 43.66 -1.80
CA PHE A 477 31.48 42.62 -1.99
C PHE A 477 30.11 43.03 -1.40
N ALA A 478 30.11 43.96 -0.44
CA ALA A 478 28.92 44.54 0.17
C ALA A 478 28.38 45.81 -0.54
N ASP A 479 29.00 46.32 -1.61
CA ASP A 479 28.62 47.59 -2.22
C ASP A 479 27.37 47.50 -3.11
N GLY A 480 26.41 48.43 -2.91
CA GLY A 480 25.10 48.40 -3.56
C GLY A 480 24.17 47.28 -3.08
N VAL A 481 24.52 46.56 -2.01
CA VAL A 481 23.66 45.57 -1.36
C VAL A 481 22.61 46.28 -0.50
N SER A 482 21.33 45.98 -0.69
CA SER A 482 20.25 46.49 0.17
C SER A 482 20.15 45.72 1.48
N GLU A 483 19.63 46.34 2.54
CA GLU A 483 19.58 45.76 3.90
C GLU A 483 18.96 44.36 3.96
N ALA A 484 17.78 44.17 3.34
CA ALA A 484 17.10 42.88 3.27
C ALA A 484 17.89 41.80 2.48
N LEU A 485 18.71 42.23 1.51
CA LEU A 485 19.58 41.35 0.74
C LEU A 485 20.86 41.01 1.53
N GLY A 486 21.42 41.99 2.25
CA GLY A 486 22.57 41.83 3.14
C GLY A 486 22.27 40.88 4.31
N ALA A 487 21.12 41.04 4.97
CA ALA A 487 20.64 40.11 6.00
C ALA A 487 20.46 38.68 5.45
N ARG A 488 20.04 38.52 4.19
CA ARG A 488 19.97 37.22 3.52
C ARG A 488 21.36 36.64 3.22
N MET A 489 22.31 37.45 2.77
CA MET A 489 23.71 37.03 2.55
C MET A 489 24.38 36.61 3.86
N LEU A 490 24.22 37.39 4.93
CA LEU A 490 24.74 37.07 6.25
C LEU A 490 24.12 35.79 6.83
N ARG A 491 22.83 35.53 6.58
CA ARG A 491 22.19 34.24 6.94
C ARG A 491 22.79 33.06 6.17
N VAL A 492 23.18 33.25 4.91
CA VAL A 492 23.89 32.23 4.11
C VAL A 492 25.30 31.98 4.66
N LEU A 493 26.04 33.03 5.06
CA LEU A 493 27.36 32.89 5.69
C LEU A 493 27.26 32.16 7.04
N ARG A 494 26.40 32.63 7.95
CA ARG A 494 26.15 31.99 9.27
C ARG A 494 25.71 30.53 9.12
N GLY A 495 24.80 30.23 8.19
CA GLY A 495 24.33 28.86 7.91
C GLY A 495 25.37 27.90 7.33
N ASN A 496 26.52 28.40 6.86
CA ASN A 496 27.61 27.60 6.28
C ASN A 496 28.94 27.75 7.03
N ALA A 497 28.94 28.35 8.23
CA ALA A 497 30.14 28.61 9.06
C ALA A 497 31.11 27.41 9.15
N ARG A 498 30.56 26.20 9.37
CA ARG A 498 31.27 24.91 9.48
C ARG A 498 32.16 24.52 8.28
N HIS A 499 32.05 25.21 7.15
CA HIS A 499 32.87 24.96 5.95
C HIS A 499 34.15 25.80 5.92
N PHE A 500 34.33 26.71 6.88
CA PHE A 500 35.51 27.57 7.05
C PHE A 500 36.28 27.18 8.33
N THR A 501 37.51 27.66 8.49
CA THR A 501 38.17 27.59 9.81
C THR A 501 37.47 28.49 10.82
N GLU A 502 37.66 28.27 12.12
CA GLU A 502 37.02 29.05 13.19
C GLU A 502 37.24 30.57 13.03
N GLU A 503 38.48 31.00 12.79
CA GLU A 503 38.81 32.42 12.55
C GLU A 503 38.23 32.95 11.23
N GLN A 504 38.18 32.14 10.17
CA GLN A 504 37.52 32.54 8.91
C GLN A 504 35.99 32.67 9.08
N ALA A 505 35.37 31.77 9.84
CA ALA A 505 33.95 31.80 10.15
C ALA A 505 33.62 33.02 11.02
N ARG A 506 34.47 33.34 12.01
CA ARG A 506 34.37 34.56 12.83
C ARG A 506 34.45 35.81 11.97
N VAL A 507 35.45 35.91 11.09
CA VAL A 507 35.58 37.02 10.14
C VAL A 507 34.34 37.17 9.25
N LEU A 508 33.82 36.09 8.66
CA LEU A 508 32.63 36.16 7.81
C LEU A 508 31.33 36.51 8.55
N GLN A 509 31.26 36.31 9.87
CA GLN A 509 30.04 36.52 10.66
C GLN A 509 30.00 37.82 11.48
N GLU A 510 31.18 38.39 11.76
CA GLU A 510 31.38 39.53 12.65
C GLU A 510 32.08 40.72 11.97
N THR A 511 33.19 40.48 11.23
CA THR A 511 34.10 41.57 10.82
C THR A 511 34.18 41.83 9.31
N CYS A 512 33.61 40.98 8.45
CA CYS A 512 33.52 41.25 7.02
C CYS A 512 32.53 42.40 6.73
N ALA A 513 32.67 43.06 5.58
CA ALA A 513 31.84 44.21 5.22
C ALA A 513 30.32 43.89 5.15
N VAL A 514 29.94 42.64 4.88
CA VAL A 514 28.53 42.19 4.94
C VAL A 514 28.04 42.07 6.38
N ALA A 515 28.86 41.55 7.30
CA ALA A 515 28.53 41.46 8.72
C ALA A 515 28.47 42.84 9.38
N GLN A 516 29.47 43.69 9.14
CA GLN A 516 29.55 45.04 9.71
C GLN A 516 28.42 45.97 9.25
N ARG A 517 27.99 45.87 7.98
CA ARG A 517 26.91 46.72 7.43
C ARG A 517 25.49 46.23 7.73
N PHE A 518 25.29 44.92 7.97
CA PHE A 518 23.95 44.31 8.03
C PHE A 518 23.70 43.39 9.24
N GLY A 519 24.61 43.39 10.23
CA GLY A 519 24.57 42.47 11.37
C GLY A 519 23.51 42.76 12.46
N SER A 520 22.96 43.98 12.49
CA SER A 520 22.08 44.49 13.55
C SER A 520 20.60 44.12 13.42
N ALA A 521 20.17 43.51 12.31
CA ALA A 521 18.76 43.31 11.97
C ALA A 521 18.12 42.00 12.54
N ILE A 522 18.34 41.70 13.83
CA ILE A 522 17.59 40.68 14.59
C ILE A 522 17.37 41.19 16.03
N PRO A 523 16.12 41.30 16.53
CA PRO A 523 15.86 41.60 17.94
C PRO A 523 16.28 40.43 18.85
N ALA A 524 17.04 40.70 19.90
CA ALA A 524 17.35 39.72 20.94
C ALA A 524 16.25 39.70 22.01
N GLY A 525 15.86 38.50 22.45
CA GLY A 525 15.03 38.30 23.65
C GLY A 525 15.92 38.13 24.88
N ASP A 526 15.75 39.05 25.84
CA ASP A 526 16.30 39.10 27.20
C ASP A 526 17.44 38.13 27.60
N CYS A 527 18.65 38.70 27.70
CA CYS A 527 19.55 38.46 28.82
C CYS A 527 20.16 39.81 29.26
N LYS A 528 19.60 40.43 30.31
CA LYS A 528 20.28 41.51 31.03
C LYS A 528 21.23 40.90 32.06
N ASN A 529 22.43 41.45 32.18
CA ASN A 529 23.24 41.38 33.39
C ASN A 529 24.00 42.69 33.55
N GLU A 530 23.76 43.38 34.66
CA GLU A 530 24.56 44.50 35.18
C GLU A 530 24.97 44.15 36.62
N GLY A 531 26.11 44.66 37.07
CA GLY A 531 26.43 44.77 38.50
C GLY A 531 27.12 43.56 39.12
N GLU A 532 28.37 43.77 39.53
CA GLU A 532 29.07 42.93 40.51
C GLU A 532 28.51 43.15 41.92
N THR A 533 28.48 42.13 42.76
CA THR A 533 28.88 42.25 44.18
C THR A 533 29.51 40.95 44.69
N ASP A 534 30.52 41.12 45.55
CA ASP A 534 31.27 40.06 46.21
C ASP A 534 30.49 39.42 47.38
N SER A 535 30.54 38.09 47.50
CA SER A 535 30.67 37.36 48.77
C SER A 535 30.77 35.85 48.52
N GLY A 536 31.87 35.23 48.94
CA GLY A 536 32.12 33.79 48.70
C GLY A 536 31.64 32.84 49.80
N LEU A 537 31.36 31.58 49.43
CA LEU A 537 31.20 30.44 50.36
C LEU A 537 31.37 29.08 49.65
N GLY A 538 32.32 28.25 50.11
CA GLY A 538 32.30 26.78 49.95
C GLY A 538 32.77 26.15 48.62
N PRO A 539 34.03 25.69 48.51
CA PRO A 539 34.47 24.82 47.41
C PRO A 539 33.99 23.38 47.62
N GLY A 540 32.77 23.05 47.17
CA GLY A 540 32.23 21.69 47.29
C GLY A 540 31.11 21.32 46.31
N THR A 541 30.20 22.25 46.00
CA THR A 541 29.09 22.01 45.06
C THR A 541 29.53 22.05 43.60
N ASN A 542 30.36 23.03 43.22
CA ASN A 542 30.82 23.21 41.84
C ASN A 542 31.38 21.93 41.22
N ALA A 543 32.19 21.14 41.93
CA ALA A 543 32.79 19.94 41.34
C ALA A 543 31.76 18.88 40.91
N GLN A 544 30.64 18.74 41.62
CA GLN A 544 29.55 17.84 41.23
C GLN A 544 28.67 18.46 40.14
N GLU A 545 28.44 19.77 40.20
CA GLU A 545 27.63 20.49 39.21
C GLU A 545 28.35 20.61 37.85
N GLU A 546 29.68 20.82 37.87
CA GLU A 546 30.56 20.75 36.70
C GLU A 546 30.66 19.33 36.16
N GLN A 547 30.77 18.29 37.01
CA GLN A 547 30.68 16.90 36.51
C GLN A 547 29.33 16.60 35.86
N MET A 548 28.23 17.11 36.42
CA MET A 548 26.89 16.92 35.85
C MET A 548 26.76 17.65 34.51
N LYS A 549 27.17 18.91 34.43
CA LYS A 549 27.18 19.71 33.19
C LYS A 549 28.11 19.13 32.13
N LEU A 550 29.32 18.69 32.50
CA LEU A 550 30.27 18.04 31.60
C LEU A 550 29.72 16.71 31.05
N ARG A 551 29.04 15.93 31.88
CA ARG A 551 28.44 14.65 31.48
C ARG A 551 27.18 14.85 30.63
N GLN A 552 26.42 15.92 30.87
CA GLN A 552 25.31 16.34 30.03
C GLN A 552 25.80 16.87 28.66
N GLN A 553 26.91 17.62 28.63
CA GLN A 553 27.58 18.03 27.41
C GLN A 553 28.09 16.81 26.62
N GLN A 554 28.74 15.85 27.27
CA GLN A 554 29.19 14.60 26.64
C GLN A 554 28.03 13.79 26.04
N LEU A 555 26.84 13.79 26.66
CA LEU A 555 25.63 13.20 26.09
C LEU A 555 25.15 13.95 24.85
N GLN A 556 25.12 15.28 24.88
CA GLN A 556 24.74 16.12 23.73
C GLN A 556 25.74 15.96 22.57
N ASP A 557 27.04 15.92 22.86
CA ASP A 557 28.11 15.72 21.88
C ASP A 557 28.02 14.32 21.23
N MET A 558 27.65 13.30 22.01
CA MET A 558 27.42 11.93 21.55
C MET A 558 26.16 11.83 20.67
N GLN A 559 25.05 12.44 21.08
CA GLN A 559 23.82 12.55 20.27
C GLN A 559 24.09 13.31 18.95
N ALA A 560 24.88 14.39 19.00
CA ALA A 560 25.32 15.13 17.82
C ALA A 560 26.25 14.32 16.92
N ALA A 561 27.17 13.52 17.49
CA ALA A 561 28.05 12.63 16.76
C ALA A 561 27.29 11.49 16.06
N ALA A 562 26.35 10.84 16.74
CA ALA A 562 25.43 9.87 16.16
C ALA A 562 24.60 10.49 15.02
N THR A 563 24.04 11.68 15.22
CA THR A 563 23.31 12.43 14.18
C THR A 563 24.22 12.81 12.99
N ALA A 564 25.49 13.12 13.22
CA ALA A 564 26.49 13.39 12.19
C ALA A 564 27.05 12.10 11.52
N ARG A 565 26.82 10.93 12.12
CA ARG A 565 27.11 9.61 11.54
C ARG A 565 25.94 9.15 10.67
N ARG A 566 24.70 9.29 11.14
CA ARG A 566 23.44 9.13 10.39
C ARG A 566 23.50 9.87 9.05
N ARG A 567 23.85 11.16 9.07
CA ARG A 567 24.02 11.99 7.86
C ARG A 567 25.14 11.55 6.89
N ARG A 568 26.04 10.64 7.29
CA ARG A 568 27.09 10.06 6.45
C ARG A 568 26.76 8.63 5.95
N LEU A 569 25.65 8.05 6.41
CA LEU A 569 25.18 6.72 6.02
C LEU A 569 23.97 6.75 5.06
N ILE A 570 23.43 7.93 4.75
CA ILE A 570 22.33 8.10 3.77
C ILE A 570 22.88 8.06 2.34
N ASP A 571 23.31 6.87 1.92
CA ASP A 571 23.40 6.45 0.51
C ASP A 571 23.30 4.91 0.44
N VAL A 572 22.29 4.36 1.14
CA VAL A 572 22.02 2.91 1.17
C VAL A 572 21.46 2.48 -0.18
N ASP A 573 22.28 1.74 -0.94
CA ASP A 573 21.87 1.02 -2.15
C ASP A 573 20.53 0.30 -1.94
N ILE A 574 19.57 0.49 -2.84
CA ILE A 574 18.28 -0.22 -2.80
C ILE A 574 18.49 -1.74 -2.82
N GLY A 575 19.55 -2.21 -3.48
CA GLY A 575 19.99 -3.61 -3.42
C GLY A 575 20.51 -4.03 -2.05
N GLU A 576 21.10 -3.13 -1.25
CA GLU A 576 21.52 -3.41 0.13
C GLU A 576 20.32 -3.54 1.06
N GLN A 577 19.34 -2.65 0.93
CA GLN A 577 18.07 -2.75 1.66
C GLN A 577 17.34 -4.06 1.33
N GLN A 578 17.34 -4.48 0.07
CA GLN A 578 16.80 -5.79 -0.35
C GLN A 578 17.60 -6.97 0.23
N ARG A 579 18.94 -6.90 0.25
CA ARG A 579 19.80 -7.91 0.89
C ARG A 579 19.52 -8.03 2.40
N ARG A 580 19.36 -6.91 3.11
CA ARG A 580 19.00 -6.87 4.54
C ARG A 580 17.64 -7.51 4.80
N CYS A 581 16.60 -7.12 4.07
CA CYS A 581 15.27 -7.72 4.19
C CYS A 581 15.32 -9.25 3.94
N ALA A 582 16.03 -9.72 2.92
CA ALA A 582 16.20 -11.15 2.66
C ALA A 582 16.97 -11.88 3.76
N LEU A 583 18.02 -11.25 4.35
CA LEU A 583 18.77 -11.81 5.47
C LEU A 583 17.87 -11.98 6.71
N PHE A 584 17.18 -10.91 7.13
CA PHE A 584 16.33 -10.94 8.31
C PHE A 584 15.06 -11.79 8.13
N ALA A 585 14.51 -11.88 6.91
CA ALA A 585 13.45 -12.84 6.61
C ALA A 585 13.90 -14.30 6.72
N ASN A 586 15.18 -14.61 6.50
CA ASN A 586 15.73 -15.93 6.79
C ASN A 586 16.00 -16.13 8.29
N LEU A 587 16.57 -15.15 8.98
CA LEU A 587 16.83 -15.20 10.42
C LEU A 587 15.53 -15.33 11.25
N ALA A 588 14.49 -14.58 10.89
CA ALA A 588 13.19 -14.59 11.58
C ALA A 588 12.33 -15.83 11.28
N ARG A 589 12.76 -16.69 10.35
CA ARG A 589 12.26 -18.07 10.16
C ARG A 589 13.02 -19.11 11.00
N GLY A 590 14.14 -18.73 11.60
CA GLY A 590 14.88 -19.52 12.59
C GLY A 590 14.54 -19.12 14.02
N SER A 591 15.38 -19.54 14.98
CA SER A 591 15.35 -19.00 16.34
C SER A 591 15.90 -17.56 16.32
N VAL A 592 15.08 -16.62 16.75
CA VAL A 592 15.44 -15.20 16.93
C VAL A 592 16.21 -14.94 18.23
N ASP A 593 16.21 -15.93 19.14
CA ASP A 593 16.73 -15.82 20.50
C ASP A 593 18.22 -15.39 20.58
N PRO A 594 19.13 -15.81 19.68
CA PRO A 594 20.52 -15.34 19.67
C PRO A 594 20.68 -13.84 19.36
N LEU A 595 19.68 -13.21 18.73
CA LEU A 595 19.71 -11.79 18.36
C LEU A 595 19.10 -10.88 19.45
N LEU A 596 18.23 -11.43 20.32
CA LEU A 596 17.58 -10.66 21.39
C LEU A 596 18.58 -10.00 22.36
N PRO A 597 19.69 -10.63 22.79
CA PRO A 597 20.71 -9.96 23.61
C PRO A 597 21.40 -8.80 22.89
N ILE A 598 21.58 -8.89 21.58
CA ILE A 598 22.22 -7.84 20.76
C ILE A 598 21.28 -6.63 20.69
N VAL A 599 20.01 -6.86 20.35
CA VAL A 599 18.98 -5.81 20.34
C VAL A 599 18.81 -5.20 21.74
N ALA A 600 18.76 -6.00 22.80
CA ALA A 600 18.66 -5.51 24.18
C ALA A 600 19.88 -4.69 24.65
N ARG A 601 21.06 -4.90 24.03
CA ARG A 601 22.28 -4.10 24.29
C ARG A 601 22.35 -2.84 23.44
N ALA A 602 21.76 -2.81 22.26
CA ALA A 602 21.57 -1.58 21.47
C ALA A 602 20.48 -0.68 22.08
N LEU A 603 19.40 -1.26 22.62
CA LEU A 603 18.36 -0.56 23.39
C LEU A 603 18.80 -0.32 24.86
N HIS A 604 20.00 0.23 25.03
CA HIS A 604 20.63 0.55 26.31
C HIS A 604 21.26 1.95 26.25
N PRO A 605 21.32 2.74 27.33
CA PRO A 605 21.96 4.06 27.30
C PRO A 605 23.41 4.04 26.79
N GLU A 606 24.20 3.05 27.23
CA GLU A 606 25.59 2.83 26.76
C GLU A 606 25.68 2.33 25.30
N GLY A 607 24.55 2.03 24.67
CA GLY A 607 24.43 1.56 23.29
C GLY A 607 23.85 2.59 22.32
N ILE A 608 23.66 3.85 22.75
CA ILE A 608 23.02 4.91 21.95
C ILE A 608 23.69 5.14 20.59
N ASP A 609 25.02 4.95 20.48
CA ASP A 609 25.81 4.97 19.23
C ASP A 609 25.39 3.93 18.18
N PHE A 610 24.56 2.95 18.57
CA PHE A 610 24.02 1.85 17.77
C PHE A 610 22.48 1.75 17.88
N LEU A 611 21.82 2.78 18.42
CA LEU A 611 20.37 2.76 18.66
C LEU A 611 19.59 2.60 17.35
N GLU A 612 19.98 3.31 16.29
CA GLU A 612 19.28 3.24 15.00
C GLU A 612 19.43 1.87 14.34
N GLU A 613 20.62 1.28 14.36
CA GLU A 613 20.85 -0.09 13.90
C GLU A 613 20.07 -1.12 14.74
N GLY A 614 19.99 -0.92 16.06
CA GLY A 614 19.19 -1.76 16.97
C GLY A 614 17.68 -1.69 16.68
N LEU A 615 17.18 -0.50 16.35
CA LEU A 615 15.79 -0.26 15.94
C LEU A 615 15.52 -0.81 14.53
N GLU A 616 16.47 -0.69 13.59
CA GLU A 616 16.39 -1.29 12.26
C GLU A 616 16.31 -2.83 12.35
N MET A 617 17.19 -3.44 13.15
CA MET A 617 17.15 -4.88 13.46
C MET A 617 15.82 -5.29 14.08
N LEU A 618 15.32 -4.56 15.08
CA LEU A 618 14.04 -4.88 15.71
C LEU A 618 12.86 -4.71 14.75
N THR A 619 12.93 -3.72 13.84
CA THR A 619 11.93 -3.51 12.78
C THR A 619 11.86 -4.72 11.86
N TYR A 620 13.00 -5.24 11.38
CA TYR A 620 12.98 -6.44 10.54
C TYR A 620 12.54 -7.70 11.31
N LEU A 621 13.00 -7.88 12.55
CA LEU A 621 12.61 -9.03 13.38
C LEU A 621 11.11 -9.04 13.66
N THR A 622 10.49 -7.89 13.93
CA THR A 622 9.04 -7.77 14.12
C THR A 622 8.25 -7.85 12.81
N ALA A 623 8.79 -7.32 11.70
CA ALA A 623 8.15 -7.36 10.37
C ALA A 623 8.19 -8.73 9.68
N PHE A 624 9.23 -9.54 9.91
CA PHE A 624 9.43 -10.82 9.21
C PHE A 624 9.28 -12.08 10.06
N CYS A 625 9.09 -11.98 11.39
CA CYS A 625 8.74 -13.14 12.21
C CYS A 625 7.38 -13.73 11.83
N ALA A 626 7.17 -15.00 12.17
CA ALA A 626 5.87 -15.65 12.05
C ALA A 626 4.77 -14.86 12.80
N LYS A 627 3.55 -14.88 12.28
CA LYS A 627 2.37 -14.30 12.94
C LYS A 627 1.69 -15.34 13.84
N PRO A 628 1.23 -14.96 15.05
CA PRO A 628 1.48 -13.67 15.73
C PRO A 628 2.92 -13.57 16.27
N ILE A 629 3.38 -12.34 16.55
CA ILE A 629 4.72 -12.07 17.13
C ILE A 629 4.95 -12.98 18.36
N SER A 630 6.06 -13.72 18.35
CA SER A 630 6.40 -14.68 19.41
C SER A 630 6.61 -14.01 20.78
N PRO A 631 6.27 -14.67 21.91
CA PRO A 631 6.41 -14.07 23.24
C PRO A 631 7.82 -13.55 23.57
N ALA A 632 8.87 -14.21 23.07
CA ALA A 632 10.26 -13.76 23.26
C ALA A 632 10.54 -12.40 22.60
N LEU A 633 9.93 -12.13 21.44
CA LEU A 633 10.04 -10.85 20.74
C LEU A 633 9.30 -9.69 21.43
N TRP A 634 8.52 -9.92 22.50
CA TRP A 634 7.99 -8.82 23.32
C TRP A 634 9.00 -8.31 24.37
N GLY A 635 10.09 -9.04 24.64
CA GLY A 635 11.14 -8.65 25.60
C GLY A 635 11.81 -7.28 25.32
N PRO A 636 12.02 -6.87 24.05
CA PRO A 636 12.48 -5.52 23.71
C PRO A 636 11.44 -4.39 23.91
N PHE A 637 10.14 -4.68 23.98
CA PHE A 637 9.10 -3.62 24.03
C PHE A 637 9.25 -2.69 25.26
N PRO A 638 9.48 -3.18 26.50
CA PRO A 638 9.75 -2.30 27.63
C PRO A 638 11.02 -1.47 27.49
N ARG A 639 12.01 -1.90 26.69
CA ARG A 639 13.24 -1.13 26.45
C ARG A 639 12.97 0.10 25.59
N LEU A 640 12.05 0.02 24.64
CA LEU A 640 11.57 1.19 23.87
C LEU A 640 10.89 2.20 24.80
N TYR A 641 10.04 1.72 25.72
CA TYR A 641 9.45 2.55 26.77
C TYR A 641 10.51 3.17 27.69
N GLN A 642 11.53 2.42 28.11
CA GLN A 642 12.61 2.93 28.96
C GLN A 642 13.51 3.95 28.22
N ALA A 643 13.65 3.85 26.89
CA ALA A 643 14.35 4.83 26.06
C ALA A 643 13.61 6.17 25.99
N VAL A 644 12.30 6.14 25.71
CA VAL A 644 11.47 7.34 25.56
C VAL A 644 11.05 7.93 26.90
N CYS A 645 10.39 7.15 27.76
CA CYS A 645 9.84 7.63 29.02
C CYS A 645 10.86 7.67 30.15
N GLY A 646 11.68 6.62 30.25
CA GLY A 646 12.52 6.35 31.43
C GLY A 646 11.76 5.62 32.53
N LYS A 647 12.39 4.59 33.11
CA LYS A 647 12.00 3.90 34.37
C LYS A 647 13.09 2.90 34.77
N SER A 648 13.73 3.08 35.91
CA SER A 648 14.66 2.08 36.46
C SER A 648 13.92 0.81 36.89
N THR A 649 14.54 -0.34 36.66
CA THR A 649 14.02 -1.69 36.96
C THR A 649 15.15 -2.67 37.30
N ALA A 650 14.83 -3.91 37.64
CA ALA A 650 15.82 -4.92 37.99
C ALA A 650 16.68 -5.36 36.78
N SER A 651 16.11 -5.42 35.57
CA SER A 651 16.83 -5.77 34.35
C SER A 651 17.50 -4.58 33.65
N LEU A 652 17.13 -3.34 34.00
CA LEU A 652 17.77 -2.11 33.54
C LEU A 652 17.65 -1.02 34.61
N GLN A 653 18.74 -0.79 35.34
CA GLN A 653 18.89 0.40 36.18
C GLN A 653 19.36 1.56 35.30
N LEU A 654 18.68 2.70 35.38
CA LEU A 654 19.09 3.93 34.74
C LEU A 654 19.78 4.82 35.79
N PRO A 655 20.83 5.58 35.43
CA PRO A 655 21.28 6.69 36.26
C PRO A 655 20.13 7.67 36.51
N GLU A 656 20.11 8.34 37.66
CA GLU A 656 19.07 9.31 38.05
C GLU A 656 18.77 10.36 36.95
N VAL A 657 19.82 10.87 36.30
CA VAL A 657 19.77 11.82 35.17
C VAL A 657 18.97 11.27 33.96
N LEU A 658 18.88 9.95 33.80
CA LEU A 658 18.21 9.25 32.70
C LEU A 658 16.90 8.57 33.12
N GLU A 659 16.44 8.72 34.36
CA GLU A 659 15.06 8.32 34.72
C GLU A 659 14.00 9.18 34.00
N GLY A 660 14.40 10.36 33.54
CA GLY A 660 13.68 11.18 32.56
C GLY A 660 13.79 10.70 31.11
N GLY A 661 14.21 9.45 30.84
CA GLY A 661 14.43 8.91 29.50
C GLY A 661 15.76 9.35 28.89
N TRP A 662 16.20 8.67 27.81
CA TRP A 662 17.53 8.88 27.22
C TRP A 662 17.55 8.95 25.68
N ALA A 663 16.46 8.61 25.00
CA ALA A 663 16.26 8.82 23.56
C ALA A 663 14.79 9.22 23.21
N PRO A 664 14.19 10.22 23.89
CA PRO A 664 12.81 10.64 23.62
C PRO A 664 12.64 11.33 22.25
N ASP A 665 13.73 11.86 21.71
CA ASP A 665 13.90 12.49 20.40
C ASP A 665 14.12 11.48 19.24
N PHE A 666 14.15 10.17 19.55
CA PHE A 666 14.24 9.11 18.54
C PHE A 666 12.87 8.48 18.21
N MET A 667 11.74 9.12 18.58
CA MET A 667 10.40 8.58 18.31
C MET A 667 10.18 8.27 16.83
N THR A 668 10.73 9.08 15.92
CA THR A 668 10.67 8.84 14.46
C THR A 668 11.53 7.69 13.94
N SER A 669 12.34 7.04 14.77
CA SER A 669 13.03 5.76 14.49
C SER A 669 12.48 4.61 15.37
N ILE A 670 11.71 4.94 16.41
CA ILE A 670 11.02 3.98 17.32
C ILE A 670 9.61 3.65 16.81
N LEU A 671 9.05 4.48 15.93
CA LEU A 671 7.73 4.30 15.34
C LEU A 671 7.62 2.97 14.57
N GLU A 672 8.55 2.67 13.68
CA GLU A 672 8.53 1.51 12.79
C GLU A 672 8.42 0.15 13.53
N PRO A 673 9.26 -0.18 14.53
CA PRO A 673 9.08 -1.42 15.28
C PRO A 673 7.80 -1.41 16.12
N MET A 674 7.36 -0.24 16.62
CA MET A 674 6.11 -0.10 17.39
C MET A 674 4.86 -0.31 16.52
N LEU A 675 4.85 0.15 15.27
CA LEU A 675 3.81 -0.14 14.29
C LEU A 675 3.72 -1.65 14.01
N ASN A 676 4.86 -2.34 13.87
CA ASN A 676 4.87 -3.79 13.70
C ASN A 676 4.27 -4.54 14.90
N TYR A 677 4.57 -4.11 16.14
CA TYR A 677 3.96 -4.70 17.35
C TYR A 677 2.44 -4.57 17.34
N ILE A 678 1.91 -3.40 16.95
CA ILE A 678 0.46 -3.14 16.88
C ILE A 678 -0.20 -3.93 15.74
N ALA A 679 0.43 -4.00 14.57
CA ALA A 679 -0.15 -4.61 13.36
C ALA A 679 0.03 -6.14 13.27
N ARG A 680 0.93 -6.74 14.06
CA ARG A 680 1.31 -8.17 13.96
C ARG A 680 1.33 -8.91 15.30
N GLY A 681 1.32 -8.20 16.43
CA GLY A 681 1.12 -8.77 17.75
C GLY A 681 -0.36 -9.05 18.04
N PRO A 682 -0.71 -9.97 18.97
CA PRO A 682 -2.09 -10.10 19.41
C PRO A 682 -2.51 -8.84 20.14
N ILE A 683 -3.56 -8.18 19.66
CA ILE A 683 -4.00 -6.87 20.19
C ILE A 683 -4.45 -7.00 21.66
N GLU A 684 -4.96 -8.18 22.05
CA GLU A 684 -5.30 -8.52 23.43
C GLU A 684 -4.06 -8.50 24.33
N ILE A 685 -2.90 -8.98 23.85
CA ILE A 685 -1.64 -8.93 24.63
C ILE A 685 -1.17 -7.48 24.79
N LEU A 686 -1.41 -6.60 23.80
CA LEU A 686 -1.05 -5.19 23.93
C LEU A 686 -1.85 -4.48 25.05
N PHE A 687 -3.14 -4.80 25.20
CA PHE A 687 -4.02 -4.15 26.18
C PHE A 687 -4.14 -4.88 27.53
N SER A 688 -3.91 -6.20 27.59
CA SER A 688 -3.95 -6.98 28.85
C SER A 688 -2.59 -7.49 29.33
N GLY A 689 -1.56 -7.45 28.49
CA GLY A 689 -0.21 -7.89 28.84
C GLY A 689 0.49 -6.88 29.75
N THR A 690 0.92 -7.34 30.92
CA THR A 690 1.62 -6.53 31.92
C THR A 690 3.12 -6.79 31.90
N TRP A 691 3.92 -5.72 31.96
CA TRP A 691 5.35 -5.83 32.19
C TRP A 691 5.63 -6.02 33.69
N ALA A 692 6.05 -7.23 34.07
CA ALA A 692 6.17 -7.66 35.46
C ALA A 692 7.09 -6.79 36.34
N GLU A 693 8.17 -6.21 35.77
CA GLU A 693 9.09 -5.33 36.53
C GLU A 693 8.55 -3.90 36.69
N GLY A 694 7.65 -3.46 35.81
CA GLY A 694 7.19 -2.08 35.74
C GLY A 694 5.76 -1.84 36.24
N SER A 695 5.00 -2.90 36.52
CA SER A 695 3.60 -2.85 37.00
C SER A 695 2.68 -1.98 36.14
N MET A 696 2.77 -2.12 34.82
CA MET A 696 1.94 -1.39 33.83
C MET A 696 1.64 -2.30 32.62
N THR A 697 0.59 -1.99 31.86
CA THR A 697 0.31 -2.68 30.58
C THR A 697 1.18 -2.13 29.44
N TYR A 698 1.32 -2.86 28.34
CA TYR A 698 1.95 -2.32 27.14
C TYR A 698 1.14 -1.13 26.55
N ALA A 699 -0.19 -1.13 26.65
CA ALA A 699 -1.01 0.03 26.26
C ALA A 699 -0.70 1.30 27.09
N ASP A 700 -0.44 1.17 28.39
CA ASP A 700 0.00 2.27 29.24
C ASP A 700 1.40 2.78 28.83
N MET A 701 2.30 1.89 28.40
CA MET A 701 3.58 2.30 27.82
C MET A 701 3.39 3.14 26.56
N VAL A 702 2.54 2.70 25.62
CA VAL A 702 2.24 3.45 24.40
C VAL A 702 1.65 4.82 24.74
N PHE A 703 0.68 4.87 25.66
CA PHE A 703 0.07 6.14 26.08
C PHE A 703 1.10 7.09 26.70
N ASN A 704 1.93 6.61 27.62
CA ASN A 704 2.94 7.45 28.27
C ASN A 704 4.05 7.90 27.30
N MET A 705 4.46 7.07 26.34
CA MET A 705 5.39 7.47 25.27
C MET A 705 4.77 8.58 24.41
N VAL A 706 3.55 8.37 23.93
CA VAL A 706 2.86 9.34 23.08
C VAL A 706 2.63 10.66 23.82
N LYS A 707 2.09 10.61 25.04
CA LYS A 707 1.89 11.79 25.90
C LYS A 707 3.19 12.58 26.11
N LYS A 708 4.31 11.88 26.37
CA LYS A 708 5.59 12.54 26.62
C LYS A 708 6.13 13.20 25.35
N VAL A 709 6.21 12.46 24.24
CA VAL A 709 6.81 12.95 23.00
C VAL A 709 5.99 14.08 22.38
N LEU A 710 4.66 14.00 22.45
CA LEU A 710 3.74 15.02 21.96
C LEU A 710 4.04 16.43 22.51
N HIS A 711 4.48 16.51 23.77
CA HIS A 711 4.75 17.75 24.51
C HIS A 711 6.25 18.01 24.75
N LEU A 712 7.16 17.37 23.99
CA LEU A 712 8.60 17.65 24.11
C LEU A 712 8.94 19.06 23.59
N PRO A 713 9.64 19.91 24.36
CA PRO A 713 10.24 21.13 23.85
C PRO A 713 11.56 20.81 23.12
N GLY A 714 11.76 21.35 21.92
CA GLY A 714 13.07 21.26 21.25
C GLY A 714 13.03 21.41 19.73
N VAL A 715 14.19 21.70 19.13
CA VAL A 715 14.33 21.76 17.66
C VAL A 715 14.17 20.37 17.07
N GLY A 716 13.07 20.16 16.34
CA GLY A 716 12.71 18.89 15.72
C GLY A 716 11.54 18.16 16.38
N SER A 717 11.15 18.52 17.62
CA SER A 717 10.14 17.76 18.38
C SER A 717 8.77 17.72 17.73
N GLU A 718 8.39 18.69 16.89
CA GLU A 718 7.18 18.64 16.06
C GLU A 718 7.12 17.40 15.14
N LYS A 719 8.27 16.90 14.64
CA LYS A 719 8.35 15.70 13.80
C LYS A 719 8.12 14.43 14.63
N ASP A 720 8.72 14.37 15.80
CA ASP A 720 8.63 13.23 16.72
C ASP A 720 7.27 13.19 17.43
N ALA A 721 6.67 14.34 17.72
CA ALA A 721 5.27 14.49 18.12
C ALA A 721 4.30 14.03 17.01
N ALA A 722 4.62 14.26 15.73
CA ALA A 722 3.82 13.74 14.62
C ALA A 722 3.90 12.20 14.54
N ALA A 723 5.09 11.62 14.76
CA ALA A 723 5.26 10.17 14.88
C ALA A 723 4.53 9.59 16.09
N ALA A 724 4.50 10.29 17.23
CA ALA A 724 3.72 9.90 18.40
C ALA A 724 2.20 9.89 18.11
N ALA A 725 1.69 10.88 17.37
CA ALA A 725 0.30 10.89 16.92
C ALA A 725 0.00 9.79 15.86
N GLU A 726 0.97 9.45 15.00
CA GLU A 726 0.86 8.33 14.04
C GLU A 726 0.90 6.95 14.75
N LEU A 727 1.66 6.80 15.84
CA LEU A 727 1.65 5.60 16.70
C LEU A 727 0.29 5.37 17.36
N ALA A 728 -0.30 6.41 17.96
CA ALA A 728 -1.63 6.31 18.56
C ALA A 728 -2.74 6.13 17.50
N THR A 729 -2.58 6.71 16.31
CA THR A 729 -3.43 6.44 15.14
C THR A 729 -3.42 4.94 14.82
N ALA A 730 -2.25 4.32 14.73
CA ALA A 730 -2.14 2.88 14.46
C ALA A 730 -2.80 2.03 15.57
N LEU A 731 -2.65 2.43 16.84
CA LEU A 731 -3.27 1.76 17.98
C LEU A 731 -4.80 1.68 17.84
N PHE A 732 -5.47 2.82 17.59
CA PHE A 732 -6.94 2.84 17.41
C PHE A 732 -7.41 2.24 16.08
N ALA A 733 -6.56 2.19 15.04
CA ALA A 733 -6.89 1.58 13.75
C ALA A 733 -6.88 0.03 13.77
N HIS A 734 -6.21 -0.59 14.74
CA HIS A 734 -6.14 -2.05 14.91
C HIS A 734 -6.96 -2.57 16.10
N ALA A 735 -7.29 -1.72 17.07
CA ALA A 735 -8.16 -2.07 18.18
C ALA A 735 -9.64 -2.21 17.76
N THR A 736 -10.35 -3.13 18.39
CA THR A 736 -11.82 -3.25 18.31
C THR A 736 -12.49 -2.69 19.57
N PRO A 737 -13.64 -2.02 19.47
CA PRO A 737 -14.41 -1.66 20.66
C PRO A 737 -14.86 -2.90 21.45
N PRO A 738 -14.78 -2.91 22.79
CA PRO A 738 -14.40 -1.81 23.68
C PRO A 738 -12.92 -1.83 24.13
N VAL A 739 -12.04 -2.58 23.48
CA VAL A 739 -10.70 -2.95 23.98
C VAL A 739 -9.82 -1.74 24.33
N ALA A 740 -9.89 -0.66 23.56
CA ALA A 740 -9.13 0.57 23.78
C ALA A 740 -9.93 1.71 24.45
N ASP A 741 -11.19 1.48 24.85
CA ASP A 741 -12.10 2.52 25.32
C ASP A 741 -11.57 3.26 26.56
N ALA A 742 -10.86 2.57 27.46
CA ALA A 742 -10.30 3.18 28.67
C ALA A 742 -9.24 4.26 28.37
N TRP A 743 -8.53 4.17 27.25
CA TRP A 743 -7.46 5.11 26.89
C TRP A 743 -7.93 6.24 25.97
N LEU A 744 -9.05 6.09 25.23
CA LEU A 744 -9.53 7.11 24.28
C LEU A 744 -9.73 8.50 24.91
N PRO A 745 -10.38 8.66 26.08
CA PRO A 745 -10.56 9.98 26.72
C PRO A 745 -9.25 10.64 27.13
N ALA A 746 -8.23 9.84 27.47
CA ALA A 746 -6.91 10.32 27.85
C ALA A 746 -6.15 10.82 26.61
N TYR A 747 -6.03 10.00 25.56
CA TYR A 747 -5.43 10.41 24.28
C TYR A 747 -6.11 11.65 23.68
N PHE A 748 -7.45 11.69 23.68
CA PHE A 748 -8.20 12.86 23.20
C PHE A 748 -7.81 14.14 23.99
N GLY A 749 -7.64 14.03 25.31
CA GLY A 749 -7.22 15.15 26.16
C GLY A 749 -5.83 15.68 25.82
N GLU A 750 -4.85 14.81 25.62
CA GLU A 750 -3.49 15.20 25.23
C GLU A 750 -3.46 15.82 23.84
N PHE A 751 -4.12 15.21 22.84
CA PHE A 751 -4.21 15.73 21.47
C PHE A 751 -4.91 17.09 21.42
N TRP A 752 -6.01 17.26 22.15
CA TRP A 752 -6.73 18.53 22.19
C TRP A 752 -5.88 19.64 22.84
N THR A 753 -5.14 19.30 23.90
CA THR A 753 -4.22 20.25 24.54
C THR A 753 -3.15 20.71 23.55
N ARG A 754 -2.49 19.76 22.85
CA ARG A 754 -1.43 20.07 21.90
C ARG A 754 -1.91 20.84 20.66
N VAL A 755 -3.17 20.66 20.23
CA VAL A 755 -3.68 21.17 18.94
C VAL A 755 -3.60 22.70 18.80
N ALA A 756 -3.64 23.43 19.92
CA ALA A 756 -3.55 24.89 19.96
C ALA A 756 -2.12 25.41 19.68
N GLU A 757 -1.11 24.59 19.96
CA GLU A 757 0.32 24.97 19.96
C GLU A 757 1.06 24.44 18.73
N VAL A 758 0.34 23.89 17.74
CA VAL A 758 0.97 23.22 16.59
C VAL A 758 1.54 24.23 15.61
N GLU A 759 2.84 24.16 15.36
CA GLU A 759 3.53 25.00 14.38
C GLU A 759 3.44 24.42 12.97
N THR A 760 3.88 23.17 12.79
CA THR A 760 4.10 22.58 11.46
C THR A 760 2.82 22.15 10.76
N SER A 761 2.93 21.95 9.44
CA SER A 761 1.90 21.29 8.61
C SER A 761 1.60 19.87 9.09
N ASP A 762 2.60 19.16 9.58
CA ASP A 762 2.62 17.70 9.51
C ASP A 762 2.17 17.07 10.84
N LEU A 763 2.57 17.65 11.99
CA LEU A 763 1.90 17.39 13.27
C LEU A 763 0.39 17.73 13.21
N ARG A 764 0.03 18.83 12.53
CA ARG A 764 -1.37 19.24 12.39
C ARG A 764 -2.19 18.24 11.57
N GLN A 765 -1.59 17.63 10.54
CA GLN A 765 -2.22 16.53 9.81
C GLN A 765 -2.29 15.25 10.66
N ALA A 766 -1.23 14.90 11.39
CA ALA A 766 -1.21 13.71 12.25
C ALA A 766 -2.28 13.76 13.35
N LEU A 767 -2.46 14.89 14.03
CA LEU A 767 -3.50 15.07 15.05
C LEU A 767 -4.92 15.00 14.46
N LEU A 768 -5.17 15.59 13.29
CA LEU A 768 -6.47 15.45 12.60
C LEU A 768 -6.78 13.99 12.23
N VAL A 769 -5.76 13.20 11.87
CA VAL A 769 -5.91 11.76 11.58
C VAL A 769 -6.11 10.95 12.86
N ALA A 770 -5.44 11.31 13.96
CA ALA A 770 -5.65 10.67 15.26
C ALA A 770 -7.09 10.85 15.77
N PHE A 771 -7.63 12.08 15.75
CA PHE A 771 -9.04 12.34 16.09
C PHE A 771 -10.01 11.59 15.15
N ALA A 772 -9.74 11.58 13.85
CA ALA A 772 -10.55 10.86 12.88
C ALA A 772 -10.59 9.35 13.17
N THR A 773 -9.46 8.76 13.57
CA THR A 773 -9.34 7.33 13.89
C THR A 773 -10.05 7.00 15.20
N GLN A 774 -9.96 7.86 16.23
CA GLN A 774 -10.74 7.71 17.45
C GLN A 774 -12.25 7.72 17.18
N MET A 775 -12.74 8.61 16.30
CA MET A 775 -14.15 8.67 15.93
C MET A 775 -14.59 7.49 15.04
N TRP A 776 -13.71 6.96 14.19
CA TRP A 776 -13.97 5.73 13.45
C TRP A 776 -14.07 4.52 14.39
N TYR A 777 -13.14 4.40 15.34
CA TYR A 777 -13.07 3.33 16.32
C TYR A 777 -14.32 3.32 17.22
N ASN A 778 -14.61 4.42 17.94
CA ASN A 778 -15.77 4.51 18.83
C ASN A 778 -16.39 5.91 18.76
N PRO A 779 -17.37 6.14 17.85
CA PRO A 779 -17.94 7.47 17.61
C PRO A 779 -18.72 8.02 18.81
N GLU A 780 -19.34 7.14 19.62
CA GLU A 780 -20.11 7.57 20.77
C GLU A 780 -19.19 8.05 21.90
N LEU A 781 -18.15 7.27 22.23
CA LEU A 781 -17.18 7.68 23.24
C LEU A 781 -16.41 8.93 22.81
N PHE A 782 -16.04 9.02 21.52
CA PHE A 782 -15.43 10.22 20.94
C PHE A 782 -16.34 11.46 21.09
N LEU A 783 -17.63 11.37 20.73
CA LEU A 783 -18.55 12.50 20.91
C LEU A 783 -18.68 12.89 22.38
N ARG A 784 -18.85 11.92 23.29
CA ARG A 784 -18.89 12.19 24.75
C ARG A 784 -17.64 12.97 25.21
N CYS A 785 -16.45 12.63 24.71
CA CYS A 785 -15.22 13.38 25.00
C CYS A 785 -15.21 14.80 24.43
N THR A 786 -15.79 15.04 23.23
CA THR A 786 -15.93 16.40 22.69
C THR A 786 -16.96 17.24 23.47
N GLU A 787 -18.06 16.62 23.90
CA GLU A 787 -19.16 17.29 24.61
C GLU A 787 -18.78 17.65 26.05
N GLN A 788 -18.14 16.73 26.78
CA GLN A 788 -17.62 16.98 28.14
C GLN A 788 -16.63 18.15 28.21
N ARG A 789 -16.00 18.50 27.08
CA ARG A 789 -15.05 19.62 26.95
C ARG A 789 -15.66 20.85 26.27
N GLY A 790 -16.88 20.76 25.73
CA GLY A 790 -17.54 21.84 24.98
C GLY A 790 -16.96 22.12 23.58
N VAL A 791 -16.11 21.23 23.05
CA VAL A 791 -15.28 21.48 21.86
C VAL A 791 -15.86 20.96 20.55
N THR A 792 -17.00 20.25 20.59
CA THR A 792 -17.60 19.56 19.44
C THR A 792 -17.67 20.43 18.19
N THR A 793 -18.28 21.62 18.28
CA THR A 793 -18.44 22.52 17.13
C THR A 793 -17.09 22.96 16.56
N GLN A 794 -16.15 23.38 17.43
CA GLN A 794 -14.82 23.86 17.02
C GLN A 794 -14.00 22.77 16.30
N LEU A 795 -14.01 21.54 16.83
CA LEU A 795 -13.29 20.41 16.24
C LEU A 795 -13.86 20.04 14.87
N PHE A 796 -15.18 19.98 14.72
CA PHE A 796 -15.80 19.70 13.43
C PHE A 796 -15.64 20.85 12.42
N GLU A 797 -15.67 22.12 12.84
CA GLU A 797 -15.38 23.26 11.95
C GLU A 797 -13.95 23.20 11.38
N VAL A 798 -12.95 23.03 12.26
CA VAL A 798 -11.55 22.88 11.83
C VAL A 798 -11.39 21.66 10.92
N TRP A 799 -12.02 20.54 11.25
CA TRP A 799 -11.92 19.32 10.44
C TRP A 799 -12.58 19.46 9.07
N MET A 800 -13.80 20.00 8.97
CA MET A 800 -14.47 20.27 7.69
C MET A 800 -13.64 21.21 6.79
N GLN A 801 -12.99 22.22 7.37
CA GLN A 801 -12.11 23.14 6.64
C GLN A 801 -10.77 22.51 6.21
N LYS A 802 -10.20 21.58 7.00
CA LYS A 802 -8.83 21.07 6.82
C LYS A 802 -8.73 19.66 6.25
N ILE A 803 -9.81 18.88 6.18
CA ILE A 803 -9.81 17.52 5.60
C ILE A 803 -9.25 17.47 4.17
N SER A 804 -9.51 18.52 3.37
CA SER A 804 -9.00 18.68 2.01
C SER A 804 -7.48 18.92 1.92
N SER A 805 -6.83 19.29 3.03
CA SER A 805 -5.39 19.58 3.12
C SER A 805 -4.54 18.36 3.51
N LEU A 806 -5.17 17.26 3.92
CA LEU A 806 -4.49 15.97 4.17
C LEU A 806 -3.80 15.50 2.88
N ARG A 807 -2.48 15.27 2.92
CA ARG A 807 -1.70 14.94 1.70
C ARG A 807 -1.84 13.48 1.27
N ARG A 808 -1.56 12.54 2.17
CA ARG A 808 -1.63 11.08 1.93
C ARG A 808 -3.08 10.59 1.75
N LEU A 809 -3.33 9.65 0.84
CA LEU A 809 -4.65 9.05 0.64
C LEU A 809 -5.07 8.17 1.81
N LYS A 810 -4.11 7.47 2.46
CA LYS A 810 -4.31 6.76 3.75
C LYS A 810 -5.02 7.69 4.76
N HIS A 811 -4.52 8.92 4.92
CA HIS A 811 -5.06 9.91 5.85
C HIS A 811 -6.46 10.41 5.43
N ARG A 812 -6.70 10.61 4.13
CA ARG A 812 -8.03 10.98 3.60
C ARG A 812 -9.07 9.88 3.81
N LYS A 813 -8.73 8.61 3.53
CA LYS A 813 -9.61 7.46 3.80
C LYS A 813 -10.07 7.46 5.25
N VAL A 814 -9.11 7.51 6.19
CA VAL A 814 -9.34 7.52 7.63
C VAL A 814 -10.31 8.64 8.04
N ALA A 815 -10.08 9.86 7.56
CA ALA A 815 -10.95 11.00 7.82
C ALA A 815 -12.40 10.80 7.33
N LEU A 816 -12.57 10.20 6.15
CA LEU A 816 -13.90 9.95 5.58
C LEU A 816 -14.61 8.77 6.25
N LEU A 817 -13.88 7.73 6.64
CA LEU A 817 -14.43 6.56 7.35
C LEU A 817 -14.97 6.94 8.73
N GLY A 818 -14.28 7.83 9.46
CA GLY A 818 -14.82 8.41 10.71
C GLY A 818 -16.16 9.12 10.47
N LEU A 819 -16.23 9.98 9.44
CA LEU A 819 -17.46 10.71 9.10
C LEU A 819 -18.62 9.77 8.67
N VAL A 820 -18.33 8.69 7.96
CA VAL A 820 -19.31 7.64 7.63
C VAL A 820 -19.81 6.94 8.89
N GLN A 821 -18.93 6.64 9.85
CA GLN A 821 -19.30 5.98 11.09
C GLN A 821 -20.17 6.88 11.99
N LEU A 822 -19.89 8.18 12.02
CA LEU A 822 -20.75 9.19 12.65
C LEU A 822 -22.14 9.29 11.99
N LEU A 823 -22.23 9.25 10.65
CA LEU A 823 -23.51 9.22 9.95
C LEU A 823 -24.30 7.94 10.24
N ARG A 824 -23.64 6.77 10.30
CA ARG A 824 -24.25 5.50 10.72
C ARG A 824 -24.84 5.59 12.12
N MET A 825 -24.08 6.14 13.08
CA MET A 825 -24.57 6.39 14.43
C MET A 825 -25.79 7.33 14.42
N GLY A 826 -25.76 8.42 13.63
CA GLY A 826 -26.88 9.35 13.48
C GLY A 826 -28.14 8.76 12.82
N CYS A 827 -28.03 7.61 12.15
CA CYS A 827 -29.18 6.84 11.66
C CYS A 827 -29.74 5.85 12.71
N ALA A 828 -28.96 5.51 13.75
CA ALA A 828 -29.33 4.58 14.80
C ALA A 828 -29.81 5.28 16.09
N GLN A 829 -29.23 6.44 16.41
CA GLN A 829 -29.55 7.26 17.59
C GLN A 829 -29.42 8.76 17.28
N ALA A 830 -30.03 9.60 18.12
CA ALA A 830 -30.00 11.04 17.92
C ALA A 830 -28.56 11.59 18.07
N LEU A 831 -28.10 12.36 17.09
CA LEU A 831 -26.86 13.14 17.21
C LEU A 831 -27.06 14.34 18.16
N PRO A 832 -25.98 14.85 18.78
CA PRO A 832 -26.01 16.09 19.55
C PRO A 832 -26.61 17.25 18.75
N ALA A 833 -27.39 18.11 19.39
CA ALA A 833 -28.16 19.17 18.72
C ALA A 833 -27.28 20.10 17.85
N ASN A 834 -26.09 20.43 18.34
CA ASN A 834 -25.09 21.25 17.62
C ASN A 834 -24.61 20.58 16.32
N LEU A 835 -24.51 19.24 16.32
CA LEU A 835 -24.03 18.45 15.21
C LEU A 835 -25.15 18.14 14.20
N ALA A 836 -26.38 17.96 14.68
CA ALA A 836 -27.57 17.81 13.85
C ALA A 836 -27.82 19.02 12.94
N GLN A 837 -27.52 20.24 13.40
CA GLN A 837 -27.58 21.46 12.57
C GLN A 837 -26.52 21.46 11.44
N GLY A 838 -25.32 20.95 11.71
CA GLY A 838 -24.23 20.83 10.72
C GLY A 838 -24.39 19.69 9.71
N LEU A 839 -25.35 18.77 9.92
CA LEU A 839 -25.48 17.53 9.16
C LEU A 839 -25.54 17.70 7.62
N PRO A 840 -26.26 18.68 7.04
CA PRO A 840 -26.29 18.87 5.58
C PRO A 840 -24.92 19.27 5.01
N HIS A 841 -24.15 20.07 5.75
CA HIS A 841 -22.78 20.44 5.36
C HIS A 841 -21.84 19.23 5.47
N LEU A 842 -21.96 18.42 6.54
CA LEU A 842 -21.16 17.22 6.73
C LEU A 842 -21.37 16.20 5.60
N VAL A 843 -22.62 15.93 5.21
CA VAL A 843 -22.96 15.06 4.06
C VAL A 843 -22.40 15.62 2.75
N THR A 844 -22.48 16.94 2.54
CA THR A 844 -21.93 17.60 1.35
C THR A 844 -20.40 17.47 1.27
N THR A 845 -19.71 17.75 2.38
CA THR A 845 -18.25 17.64 2.48
C THR A 845 -17.80 16.19 2.31
N LEU A 846 -18.49 15.22 2.92
CA LEU A 846 -18.23 13.79 2.70
C LEU A 846 -18.33 13.42 1.22
N ALA A 847 -19.42 13.80 0.53
CA ALA A 847 -19.60 13.48 -0.88
C ALA A 847 -18.50 14.10 -1.78
N VAL A 848 -18.15 15.37 -1.55
CA VAL A 848 -17.10 16.08 -2.30
C VAL A 848 -15.72 15.46 -2.06
N GLN A 849 -15.36 15.21 -0.79
CA GLN A 849 -14.04 14.67 -0.44
C GLN A 849 -13.91 13.18 -0.78
N SER A 850 -14.99 12.39 -0.73
CA SER A 850 -15.00 11.03 -1.28
C SER A 850 -14.75 11.04 -2.78
N LYS A 851 -15.41 11.92 -3.55
CA LYS A 851 -15.18 12.04 -5.00
C LYS A 851 -13.74 12.44 -5.34
N GLU A 852 -13.17 13.44 -4.65
CA GLU A 852 -11.78 13.84 -4.90
C GLU A 852 -10.78 12.78 -4.41
N THR A 853 -11.08 12.03 -3.34
CA THR A 853 -10.21 10.92 -2.88
C THR A 853 -10.24 9.73 -3.84
N ILE A 854 -11.39 9.43 -4.46
CA ILE A 854 -11.50 8.45 -5.56
C ILE A 854 -10.65 8.92 -6.74
N ARG A 855 -10.86 10.16 -7.20
CA ARG A 855 -10.10 10.78 -8.31
C ARG A 855 -8.58 10.80 -8.07
N LEU A 856 -8.15 11.10 -6.85
CA LEU A 856 -6.72 11.09 -6.50
C LEU A 856 -6.16 9.66 -6.42
N ARG A 857 -6.95 8.68 -5.97
CA ARG A 857 -6.59 7.25 -6.01
C ARG A 857 -6.46 6.74 -7.46
N GLU A 858 -7.37 7.14 -8.34
CA GLU A 858 -7.32 6.86 -9.78
C GLU A 858 -6.07 7.50 -10.41
N LYS A 859 -5.79 8.77 -10.10
CA LYS A 859 -4.60 9.51 -10.54
C LYS A 859 -3.28 8.95 -10.00
N ALA A 860 -3.27 8.38 -8.79
CA ALA A 860 -2.11 7.66 -8.25
C ALA A 860 -1.92 6.33 -9.02
N ALA A 861 -3.00 5.57 -9.23
CA ALA A 861 -3.00 4.34 -10.02
C ALA A 861 -2.79 4.55 -11.54
N SER A 862 -2.70 5.81 -12.01
CA SER A 862 -2.38 6.19 -13.39
C SER A 862 -0.99 6.81 -13.55
N ARG A 863 -0.13 6.79 -12.51
CA ARG A 863 1.25 7.30 -12.56
C ARG A 863 2.27 6.15 -12.53
N PRO A 864 2.86 5.78 -13.67
CA PRO A 864 3.99 4.85 -13.69
C PRO A 864 5.30 5.57 -13.32
N ASN A 865 5.88 5.24 -12.18
CA ASN A 865 7.26 5.58 -11.76
C ASN A 865 7.64 7.09 -11.79
N ASP A 866 6.93 7.93 -11.03
CA ASP A 866 7.51 9.19 -10.50
C ASP A 866 8.18 8.87 -9.14
N GLU A 867 9.51 9.00 -9.03
CA GLU A 867 10.30 8.57 -7.83
C GLU A 867 10.17 9.51 -6.60
N ASP A 868 9.32 10.55 -6.66
CA ASP A 868 9.22 11.64 -5.67
C ASP A 868 7.81 11.79 -5.02
N THR A 869 7.04 10.71 -4.92
CA THR A 869 5.81 10.69 -4.08
C THR A 869 5.96 9.77 -2.87
N ASP A 870 5.86 10.33 -1.66
CA ASP A 870 5.96 9.63 -0.37
C ASP A 870 5.14 8.33 -0.31
N SER A 871 5.83 7.19 -0.38
CA SER A 871 5.46 5.88 0.15
C SER A 871 3.97 5.51 0.28
N GLU A 872 3.18 5.65 -0.79
CA GLU A 872 1.83 5.06 -0.91
C GLU A 872 1.87 3.52 -1.13
N GLU A 873 2.82 2.83 -0.48
CA GLU A 873 2.80 1.37 -0.27
C GLU A 873 3.60 1.01 1.00
N ASP A 874 3.07 1.45 2.15
CA ASP A 874 3.50 1.16 3.52
C ASP A 874 3.23 -0.32 3.89
N GLY A 875 3.92 -1.23 3.19
CA GLY A 875 3.69 -2.68 3.21
C GLY A 875 4.22 -3.41 4.44
N THR A 876 4.01 -2.85 5.63
CA THR A 876 4.26 -3.50 6.94
C THR A 876 2.95 -3.94 7.61
N ALA A 877 1.86 -3.22 7.34
CA ALA A 877 0.50 -3.59 7.74
C ALA A 877 -0.20 -4.41 6.63
N GLU A 878 -0.83 -5.51 7.03
CA GLU A 878 -1.97 -6.06 6.27
C GLU A 878 -3.14 -5.05 6.32
N PRO A 879 -4.15 -5.14 5.45
CA PRO A 879 -5.32 -4.28 5.51
C PRO A 879 -6.04 -4.48 6.85
N GLY A 880 -5.80 -3.56 7.79
CA GLY A 880 -6.53 -3.46 9.05
C GLY A 880 -8.02 -3.21 8.80
N GLN A 881 -8.81 -3.20 9.86
CA GLN A 881 -10.28 -3.09 9.77
C GLN A 881 -10.78 -1.79 9.10
N MET A 882 -9.89 -0.82 8.84
CA MET A 882 -10.16 0.39 8.07
C MET A 882 -10.10 0.23 6.53
N ASP A 883 -9.49 -0.84 6.01
CA ASP A 883 -9.39 -1.09 4.56
C ASP A 883 -10.37 -2.19 4.06
N GLN A 884 -11.28 -2.65 4.94
CA GLN A 884 -12.40 -3.56 4.65
C GLN A 884 -13.74 -2.82 4.52
#